data_AF-A0A938X5B1-F1
#
_entry.id   AF-A0A938X5B1-F1
#
_cell.length_a   1.000
_cell.length_b   1.000
_cell.length_c   1.000
_cell.angle_alpha   90.00
_cell.angle_beta   90.00
_cell.angle_gamma   90.00
#
_symmetry.space_group_name_H-M   'P 1'
#
loop_
_entity.id
_entity.type
_entity.pdbx_description
1 polymer ?
#
loop_
_entity_poly.entity_id
_entity_poly.type
_entity_poly.pdbx_seq_one_letter_code
_entity_poly.pdbx_strand_id
1 'polypeptide(L)'
;MKKITAKRAVLSLGAVLGVLVLTASVVFGYWLMAKNQRLALAAAQTTGTNETLEESEEESIYDRTIPDQIRAVWIQPGTDSFLQMDETSVTAEADTLVSNMETYEMNTLFVDVLKDGQALFASDLLKSEAVDVLSVLCEKAAEKGIQVYAALPISTLLAADGTQYDIPGIASPQLLEDVSAELVQNYPLTGIMITKSTLEKTGALYQAYMNAGSAASFEDWARSVSEGTSARVAQAVHAVNPSLPVGLSVSAVCQRQEGSKAPFASFDDGYFDSLKTAKSGNYDFLNVSVPYALDDAAVPFADAVSQWGTVCKEQNLPMVVTHAGEKACAPNGFDGTDELARQVSTALKSGNYYGSVFTGFSHLLTDPNGAFTLLMKYYQNEYAEDELFKDLKITLPAQKNTVTYEESVQFRGSFDSTQEVKLNGEVIEPSEKGGFSEWVDLKIGKNEIKLEHKGKTVVYTVERRVKIIDSVTPSQSMTVVGGTTLEIGAMAYKGASVSATLNGKTIRLTQKDSGAADTADALYVYYSGSYTCPQSTSSDQKLGSVSVYATYAGMSESKRGGSITVMKTDEPSGGDGSDSSSSGGGEESGSGGQGGGAVLQHAVVTSTYAEKYPYLSTPTYAEGVLFPLPKNTRDVIQSKNGSYLNLRSGTTIKSSDVTIQNLAFGGNNTINSLKAGVEGTETVFRIALDWNAPFSIALSPGPVSDEDEIGASYQFAANTVTITLDYASELQAENVAMNLSSSPIFSGAKTQRIYDSKFKMYRYQIILTMRKTGKYYGCYAEYSSNTLVLRFNHGATSNLSGVKICIDPGHGGWDPGTTAGKDVDEKEVALLQAQAIADELRARGATVVMTRTSDTYLSLEQRAQYGDTSNCDLFISVHYNSAGNDSGPYGVQTYYNTPFSQPLAKAVQAEVQGVMPSSKWNKYAHYNFYVTRSKQRPGILIECGFLSNPSDEALAMSASHRQKFAKAVAQGVVNYYSAYR
;
A
#
# COMPACT_ATOMS: atom_id res chain seq x y z
N MET A 1 -26.94 84.32 -86.12
CA MET A 1 -26.08 83.25 -86.67
C MET A 1 -26.67 81.90 -86.28
N LYS A 2 -26.78 80.99 -87.26
CA LYS A 2 -26.96 79.52 -87.21
C LYS A 2 -28.17 78.96 -86.43
N LYS A 3 -29.29 78.57 -87.06
CA LYS A 3 -29.60 77.38 -87.91
C LYS A 3 -29.56 76.02 -87.17
N ILE A 4 -30.66 75.27 -87.36
CA ILE A 4 -30.79 73.82 -87.63
C ILE A 4 -31.23 72.89 -86.47
N THR A 5 -32.54 72.61 -86.53
CA THR A 5 -33.23 71.29 -86.61
C THR A 5 -33.51 70.41 -85.38
N ALA A 6 -34.82 70.16 -85.22
CA ALA A 6 -35.51 68.88 -85.33
C ALA A 6 -35.20 67.68 -84.41
N LYS A 7 -36.31 67.06 -84.00
CA LYS A 7 -36.50 65.63 -83.64
C LYS A 7 -35.92 65.17 -82.30
N ARG A 8 -36.75 65.26 -81.26
CA ARG A 8 -37.15 64.11 -80.41
C ARG A 8 -38.34 64.46 -79.50
N ALA A 9 -39.46 64.86 -80.11
CA ALA A 9 -40.76 64.48 -79.55
C ALA A 9 -40.93 62.99 -79.85
N VAL A 10 -40.88 62.13 -78.81
CA VAL A 10 -41.36 60.73 -78.73
C VAL A 10 -40.82 59.99 -77.47
N LEU A 11 -39.89 60.55 -76.67
CA LEU A 11 -39.36 59.82 -75.49
C LEU A 11 -39.60 60.49 -74.12
N SER A 12 -40.39 61.56 -74.04
CA SER A 12 -40.58 62.36 -72.82
C SER A 12 -41.96 62.30 -72.16
N LEU A 13 -42.84 61.35 -72.54
CA LEU A 13 -44.10 61.09 -71.83
C LEU A 13 -44.19 59.70 -71.15
N GLY A 14 -43.28 58.77 -71.46
CA GLY A 14 -43.27 57.42 -70.87
C GLY A 14 -42.46 57.27 -69.57
N ALA A 15 -41.50 58.16 -69.31
CA ALA A 15 -40.62 58.06 -68.14
C ALA A 15 -41.17 58.74 -66.88
N VAL A 16 -42.17 59.63 -67.00
CA VAL A 16 -42.76 60.34 -65.84
C VAL A 16 -43.98 59.60 -65.28
N LEU A 17 -44.67 58.78 -66.08
CA LEU A 17 -45.77 57.93 -65.59
C LEU A 17 -45.29 56.65 -64.89
N GLY A 18 -44.12 56.10 -65.27
CA GLY A 18 -43.57 54.88 -64.65
C GLY A 18 -43.04 55.09 -63.22
N VAL A 19 -42.52 56.28 -62.91
CA VAL A 19 -41.96 56.59 -61.59
C VAL A 19 -43.05 56.92 -60.55
N LEU A 20 -44.22 57.41 -60.99
CA LEU A 20 -45.38 57.66 -60.12
C LEU A 20 -46.19 56.40 -59.77
N VAL A 21 -46.14 55.35 -60.61
CA VAL A 21 -46.84 54.07 -60.33
C VAL A 21 -46.01 53.13 -59.43
N LEU A 22 -44.68 53.18 -59.52
CA LEU A 22 -43.79 52.40 -58.63
C LEU A 22 -43.67 52.99 -57.21
N THR A 23 -43.76 54.31 -57.04
CA THR A 23 -43.74 54.94 -55.71
C THR A 23 -45.09 54.83 -54.98
N ALA A 24 -46.21 54.78 -55.70
CA ALA A 24 -47.53 54.55 -55.08
C ALA A 24 -47.74 53.09 -54.59
N SER A 25 -47.12 52.10 -55.24
CA SER A 25 -47.28 50.67 -54.88
C SER A 25 -46.48 50.27 -53.64
N VAL A 26 -45.31 50.89 -53.42
CA VAL A 26 -44.48 50.64 -52.21
C VAL A 26 -45.03 51.38 -50.99
N VAL A 27 -45.54 52.61 -51.15
CA VAL A 27 -46.14 53.37 -50.04
C VAL A 27 -47.50 52.80 -49.61
N PHE A 28 -48.29 52.25 -50.52
CA PHE A 28 -49.55 51.57 -50.18
C PHE A 28 -49.31 50.21 -49.49
N GLY A 29 -48.25 49.48 -49.86
CA GLY A 29 -47.84 48.23 -49.19
C GLY A 29 -47.38 48.43 -47.74
N TYR A 30 -46.55 49.46 -47.48
CA TYR A 30 -46.13 49.82 -46.12
C TYR A 30 -47.30 50.37 -45.28
N TRP A 31 -48.25 51.09 -45.89
CA TRP A 31 -49.45 51.56 -45.19
C TRP A 31 -50.42 50.41 -44.83
N LEU A 32 -50.56 49.40 -45.68
CA LEU A 32 -51.41 48.23 -45.43
C LEU A 32 -50.83 47.30 -44.34
N MET A 33 -49.50 47.10 -44.33
CA MET A 33 -48.82 46.33 -43.27
C MET A 33 -48.86 47.06 -41.92
N ALA A 34 -48.64 48.38 -41.89
CA ALA A 34 -48.71 49.17 -40.66
C ALA A 34 -50.15 49.29 -40.11
N LYS A 35 -51.17 49.30 -40.98
CA LYS A 35 -52.59 49.27 -40.58
C LYS A 35 -52.99 47.90 -40.03
N ASN A 36 -52.50 46.79 -40.61
CA ASN A 36 -52.74 45.44 -40.10
C ASN A 36 -52.03 45.19 -38.76
N GLN A 37 -50.80 45.69 -38.58
CA GLN A 37 -50.11 45.63 -37.28
C GLN A 37 -50.78 46.50 -36.20
N ARG A 38 -51.30 47.69 -36.56
CA ARG A 38 -52.05 48.54 -35.60
C ARG A 38 -53.44 47.99 -35.25
N LEU A 39 -54.10 47.28 -36.16
CA LEU A 39 -55.37 46.59 -35.87
C LEU A 39 -55.16 45.32 -35.03
N ALA A 40 -54.05 44.61 -35.22
CA ALA A 40 -53.65 43.48 -34.38
C ALA A 40 -53.27 43.91 -32.96
N LEU A 41 -52.57 45.05 -32.80
CA LEU A 41 -52.18 45.58 -31.50
C LEU A 41 -53.36 46.21 -30.72
N ALA A 42 -54.39 46.70 -31.42
CA ALA A 42 -55.59 47.28 -30.81
C ALA A 42 -56.62 46.22 -30.36
N ALA A 43 -56.59 45.01 -30.92
CA ALA A 43 -57.46 43.91 -30.52
C ALA A 43 -56.97 43.16 -29.25
N ALA A 44 -55.66 43.27 -28.93
CA ALA A 44 -55.04 42.56 -27.81
C ALA A 44 -55.19 43.25 -26.44
N GLN A 45 -55.75 44.47 -26.36
CA GLN A 45 -55.84 45.23 -25.10
C GLN A 45 -57.23 45.33 -24.46
N THR A 46 -58.25 44.66 -25.00
CA THR A 46 -59.59 44.67 -24.39
C THR A 46 -60.26 43.31 -24.50
N THR A 47 -59.99 42.43 -23.53
CA THR A 47 -60.95 41.62 -22.76
C THR A 47 -60.22 40.43 -22.15
N GLY A 48 -60.04 40.44 -20.83
CA GLY A 48 -59.59 39.27 -20.09
C GLY A 48 -60.71 38.24 -19.97
N THR A 49 -60.37 36.96 -20.13
CA THR A 49 -60.49 35.87 -19.13
C THR A 49 -60.14 34.55 -19.80
N ASN A 50 -59.42 33.71 -19.04
CA ASN A 50 -59.10 32.29 -19.25
C ASN A 50 -59.98 31.53 -20.24
N GLU A 51 -59.36 30.86 -21.21
CA GLU A 51 -59.45 29.40 -21.36
C GLU A 51 -58.44 28.92 -22.42
N THR A 52 -57.89 27.74 -22.15
CA THR A 52 -56.85 27.00 -22.86
C THR A 52 -57.13 26.82 -24.35
N LEU A 53 -56.17 27.19 -25.20
CA LEU A 53 -56.06 26.72 -26.57
C LEU A 53 -54.66 26.14 -26.76
N GLU A 54 -54.60 24.83 -26.96
CA GLU A 54 -53.43 24.13 -27.49
C GLU A 54 -53.13 24.70 -28.88
N GLU A 55 -52.03 25.45 -29.00
CA GLU A 55 -51.37 25.68 -30.28
C GLU A 55 -50.46 24.49 -30.55
N SER A 56 -50.78 23.73 -31.59
CA SER A 56 -49.90 22.73 -32.18
C SER A 56 -48.65 23.44 -32.72
N GLU A 57 -47.52 23.22 -32.06
CA GLU A 57 -46.20 23.51 -32.62
C GLU A 57 -45.99 22.59 -33.83
N GLU A 58 -45.91 23.16 -35.05
CA GLU A 58 -45.28 22.46 -36.17
C GLU A 58 -43.79 22.32 -35.84
N GLU A 59 -43.38 21.17 -35.30
CA GLU A 59 -41.98 20.78 -35.18
C GLU A 59 -41.33 20.80 -36.58
N SER A 60 -40.19 21.49 -36.68
CA SER A 60 -39.32 21.51 -37.87
C SER A 60 -38.97 20.08 -38.31
N ILE A 61 -39.38 19.70 -39.53
CA ILE A 61 -39.24 18.35 -40.13
C ILE A 61 -37.78 18.03 -40.57
N TYR A 62 -36.82 18.95 -40.36
CA TYR A 62 -35.44 18.76 -40.80
C TYR A 62 -34.60 17.98 -39.78
N ASP A 63 -34.13 16.80 -40.16
CA ASP A 63 -33.18 16.01 -39.37
C ASP A 63 -31.78 16.62 -39.48
N ARG A 64 -31.29 17.18 -38.37
CA ARG A 64 -29.94 17.76 -38.22
C ARG A 64 -29.11 16.99 -37.18
N THR A 65 -29.43 15.72 -36.98
CA THR A 65 -28.73 14.89 -36.00
C THR A 65 -27.30 14.60 -36.44
N ILE A 66 -26.37 14.66 -35.48
CA ILE A 66 -25.00 14.19 -35.66
C ILE A 66 -24.85 12.78 -35.04
N PRO A 67 -23.85 11.98 -35.47
CA PRO A 67 -23.60 10.67 -34.87
C PRO A 67 -23.34 10.75 -33.36
N ASP A 68 -23.84 9.79 -32.59
CA ASP A 68 -23.70 9.69 -31.13
C ASP A 68 -22.35 9.10 -30.67
N GLN A 69 -21.46 8.77 -31.61
CA GLN A 69 -20.10 8.28 -31.37
C GLN A 69 -19.10 8.82 -32.40
N ILE A 70 -18.97 10.13 -32.50
CA ILE A 70 -17.95 10.76 -33.36
C ILE A 70 -16.55 10.36 -32.89
N ARG A 71 -15.78 9.78 -33.80
CA ARG A 71 -14.33 9.53 -33.67
C ARG A 71 -13.67 10.24 -34.83
N ALA A 72 -13.34 11.51 -34.60
CA ALA A 72 -12.94 12.41 -35.66
C ALA A 72 -11.44 12.67 -35.69
N VAL A 73 -10.93 12.92 -36.89
CA VAL A 73 -9.61 13.49 -37.14
C VAL A 73 -9.79 14.90 -37.69
N TRP A 74 -9.03 15.86 -37.18
CA TRP A 74 -8.98 17.23 -37.70
C TRP A 74 -7.69 17.45 -38.48
N ILE A 75 -7.80 17.83 -39.75
CA ILE A 75 -6.67 18.10 -40.62
C ILE A 75 -6.66 19.56 -41.09
N GLN A 76 -5.45 20.13 -41.10
CA GLN A 76 -5.10 21.45 -41.62
C GLN A 76 -4.20 21.28 -42.84
N PRO A 77 -4.75 21.19 -44.06
CA PRO A 77 -3.93 20.91 -45.24
C PRO A 77 -2.79 21.92 -45.43
N GLY A 78 -1.60 21.40 -45.74
CA GLY A 78 -0.39 22.18 -45.94
C GLY A 78 0.19 22.84 -44.68
N THR A 79 -0.36 22.56 -43.50
CA THR A 79 0.22 22.89 -42.18
C THR A 79 0.60 21.62 -41.45
N ASP A 80 -0.29 20.63 -41.45
CA ASP A 80 0.01 19.30 -40.94
C ASP A 80 1.11 18.64 -41.78
N SER A 81 1.82 17.69 -41.16
CA SER A 81 2.77 16.83 -41.88
C SER A 81 2.08 15.93 -42.91
N PHE A 82 0.76 15.82 -42.84
CA PHE A 82 -0.12 15.19 -43.82
C PHE A 82 -0.64 16.24 -44.84
N LEU A 83 -0.81 15.85 -46.11
CA LEU A 83 -1.39 16.70 -47.17
C LEU A 83 -0.55 17.95 -47.49
N GLN A 84 0.63 17.77 -48.09
CA GLN A 84 1.55 18.86 -48.47
C GLN A 84 1.07 19.75 -49.64
N MET A 85 -0.13 19.49 -50.18
CA MET A 85 -0.83 20.34 -51.15
C MET A 85 -0.13 20.53 -52.51
N ASP A 86 0.59 19.53 -53.01
CA ASP A 86 1.06 19.54 -54.40
C ASP A 86 0.19 18.65 -55.32
N GLU A 87 0.06 19.06 -56.60
CA GLU A 87 -0.80 18.40 -57.60
C GLU A 87 -0.48 16.91 -57.80
N THR A 88 0.76 16.50 -57.53
CA THR A 88 1.23 15.13 -57.82
C THR A 88 1.04 14.17 -56.66
N SER A 89 0.97 14.66 -55.41
CA SER A 89 0.93 13.84 -54.19
C SER A 89 -0.43 13.84 -53.50
N VAL A 90 -1.22 14.92 -53.63
CA VAL A 90 -2.42 15.16 -52.80
C VAL A 90 -3.39 13.99 -52.77
N THR A 91 -3.63 13.34 -53.91
CA THR A 91 -4.55 12.20 -54.01
C THR A 91 -4.04 10.97 -53.27
N ALA A 92 -2.74 10.67 -53.39
CA ALA A 92 -2.13 9.53 -52.70
C ALA A 92 -2.04 9.78 -51.19
N GLU A 93 -1.76 11.02 -50.79
CA GLU A 93 -1.76 11.42 -49.38
C GLU A 93 -3.18 11.36 -48.79
N ALA A 94 -4.20 11.86 -49.49
CA ALA A 94 -5.59 11.75 -49.07
C ALA A 94 -6.05 10.28 -48.92
N ASP A 95 -5.68 9.41 -49.86
CA ASP A 95 -5.97 7.97 -49.79
C ASP A 95 -5.30 7.30 -48.57
N THR A 96 -4.06 7.69 -48.27
CA THR A 96 -3.33 7.21 -47.09
C THR A 96 -4.02 7.69 -45.80
N LEU A 97 -4.49 8.94 -45.74
CA LEU A 97 -5.19 9.49 -44.59
C LEU A 97 -6.45 8.68 -44.28
N VAL A 98 -7.34 8.51 -45.28
CA VAL A 98 -8.62 7.83 -45.08
C VAL A 98 -8.44 6.33 -44.81
N SER A 99 -7.42 5.70 -45.38
CA SER A 99 -7.08 4.30 -45.08
C SER A 99 -6.59 4.11 -43.65
N ASN A 100 -5.80 5.05 -43.13
CA ASN A 100 -5.42 5.05 -41.71
C ASN A 100 -6.64 5.29 -40.81
N MET A 101 -7.52 6.23 -41.17
CA MET A 101 -8.77 6.45 -40.45
C MET A 101 -9.64 5.19 -40.39
N GLU A 102 -9.83 4.49 -41.50
CA GLU A 102 -10.55 3.21 -41.56
C GLU A 102 -9.90 2.17 -40.65
N THR A 103 -8.57 2.03 -40.69
CA THR A 103 -7.80 1.08 -39.88
C THR A 103 -8.04 1.27 -38.37
N TYR A 104 -8.20 2.52 -37.93
CA TYR A 104 -8.40 2.88 -36.53
C TYR A 104 -9.87 3.24 -36.20
N GLU A 105 -10.81 2.87 -37.08
CA GLU A 105 -12.25 3.10 -36.91
C GLU A 105 -12.61 4.59 -36.64
N MET A 106 -11.84 5.51 -37.22
CA MET A 106 -12.15 6.94 -37.22
C MET A 106 -13.19 7.22 -38.30
N ASN A 107 -14.36 7.71 -37.89
CA ASN A 107 -15.54 7.78 -38.75
C ASN A 107 -15.82 9.18 -39.33
N THR A 108 -15.09 10.20 -38.88
CA THR A 108 -15.36 11.59 -39.25
C THR A 108 -14.08 12.37 -39.51
N LEU A 109 -14.06 13.19 -40.56
CA LEU A 109 -12.95 14.03 -40.96
C LEU A 109 -13.38 15.50 -40.89
N PHE A 110 -12.66 16.29 -40.11
CA PHE A 110 -12.80 17.75 -40.07
C PHE A 110 -11.67 18.35 -40.90
N VAL A 111 -12.00 19.20 -41.87
CA VAL A 111 -11.02 19.77 -42.82
C VAL A 111 -11.08 21.28 -42.77
N ASP A 112 -9.98 21.94 -42.40
CA ASP A 112 -9.87 23.39 -42.60
C ASP A 112 -9.95 23.69 -44.10
N VAL A 113 -10.96 24.45 -44.52
CA VAL A 113 -11.20 24.71 -45.96
C VAL A 113 -10.50 25.96 -46.48
N LEU A 114 -9.82 26.71 -45.60
CA LEU A 114 -9.05 27.90 -45.94
C LEU A 114 -7.62 27.81 -45.41
N LYS A 115 -6.65 28.30 -46.19
CA LYS A 115 -5.25 28.50 -45.77
C LYS A 115 -4.81 29.91 -46.11
N ASP A 116 -4.38 30.68 -45.10
CA ASP A 116 -4.01 32.11 -45.26
C ASP A 116 -5.11 32.93 -45.98
N GLY A 117 -6.39 32.59 -45.74
CA GLY A 117 -7.56 33.18 -46.37
C GLY A 117 -7.89 32.69 -47.79
N GLN A 118 -7.04 31.87 -48.41
CA GLN A 118 -7.26 31.25 -49.72
C GLN A 118 -8.11 29.98 -49.60
N ALA A 119 -8.98 29.75 -50.59
CA ALA A 119 -9.82 28.57 -50.65
C ALA A 119 -9.03 27.31 -51.01
N LEU A 120 -9.22 26.24 -50.24
CA LEU A 120 -8.72 24.89 -50.54
C LEU A 120 -9.73 24.07 -51.36
N PHE A 121 -10.65 24.79 -51.99
CA PHE A 121 -11.74 24.32 -52.80
C PHE A 121 -11.92 25.31 -53.96
N ALA A 122 -12.54 24.88 -55.05
CA ALA A 122 -12.81 25.75 -56.19
C ALA A 122 -13.85 26.82 -55.82
N SER A 123 -13.47 28.10 -55.94
CA SER A 123 -14.33 29.24 -55.63
C SER A 123 -14.20 30.34 -56.68
N ASP A 124 -15.35 30.89 -57.09
CA ASP A 124 -15.41 32.10 -57.92
C ASP A 124 -15.35 33.38 -57.06
N LEU A 125 -15.52 33.23 -55.74
CA LEU A 125 -15.61 34.32 -54.77
C LEU A 125 -14.28 34.56 -54.05
N LEU A 126 -13.52 33.50 -53.78
CA LEU A 126 -12.23 33.52 -53.11
C LEU A 126 -11.10 33.16 -54.07
N LYS A 127 -9.90 33.67 -53.76
CA LYS A 127 -8.69 33.19 -54.40
C LYS A 127 -8.46 31.74 -53.99
N SER A 128 -8.51 30.84 -54.96
CA SER A 128 -8.32 29.40 -54.75
C SER A 128 -6.84 29.04 -54.86
N GLU A 129 -6.41 28.05 -54.07
CA GLU A 129 -5.14 27.36 -54.27
C GLU A 129 -5.13 26.58 -55.60
N ALA A 130 -3.96 26.17 -56.08
CA ALA A 130 -3.83 25.47 -57.36
C ALA A 130 -4.58 24.12 -57.39
N VAL A 131 -4.78 23.52 -56.22
CA VAL A 131 -5.38 22.20 -56.03
C VAL A 131 -6.66 22.32 -55.20
N ASP A 132 -7.75 21.77 -55.70
CA ASP A 132 -8.99 21.57 -54.93
C ASP A 132 -8.84 20.37 -54.00
N VAL A 133 -8.24 20.62 -52.84
CA VAL A 133 -7.97 19.60 -51.82
C VAL A 133 -9.27 19.06 -51.23
N LEU A 134 -10.28 19.92 -51.05
CA LEU A 134 -11.56 19.52 -50.47
C LEU A 134 -12.28 18.50 -51.34
N SER A 135 -12.28 18.67 -52.67
CA SER A 135 -12.87 17.69 -53.60
C SER A 135 -12.21 16.32 -53.45
N VAL A 136 -10.87 16.28 -53.41
CA VAL A 136 -10.09 15.04 -53.27
C VAL A 136 -10.42 14.33 -51.96
N LEU A 137 -10.48 15.08 -50.85
CA LEU A 137 -10.82 14.51 -49.55
C LEU A 137 -12.26 14.01 -49.48
N CYS A 138 -13.22 14.73 -50.07
CA CYS A 138 -14.61 14.28 -50.13
C CYS A 138 -14.74 12.97 -50.91
N GLU A 139 -14.06 12.86 -52.07
CA GLU A 139 -14.04 11.64 -52.87
C GLU A 139 -13.46 10.46 -52.08
N LYS A 140 -12.28 10.63 -51.47
CA LYS A 140 -11.59 9.57 -50.73
C LYS A 140 -12.29 9.19 -49.43
N ALA A 141 -12.88 10.14 -48.72
CA ALA A 141 -13.67 9.85 -47.52
C ALA A 141 -14.94 9.06 -47.87
N ALA A 142 -15.61 9.41 -48.97
CA ALA A 142 -16.81 8.71 -49.43
C ALA A 142 -16.53 7.24 -49.80
N GLU A 143 -15.37 6.93 -50.40
CA GLU A 143 -14.92 5.55 -50.68
C GLU A 143 -14.85 4.67 -49.42
N LYS A 144 -14.64 5.29 -48.25
CA LYS A 144 -14.48 4.63 -46.94
C LYS A 144 -15.66 4.83 -46.00
N GLY A 145 -16.70 5.54 -46.42
CA GLY A 145 -17.85 5.87 -45.56
C GLY A 145 -17.52 6.83 -44.42
N ILE A 146 -16.45 7.62 -44.55
CA ILE A 146 -16.05 8.64 -43.57
C ILE A 146 -16.84 9.93 -43.83
N GLN A 147 -17.42 10.48 -42.77
CA GLN A 147 -18.15 11.75 -42.84
C GLN A 147 -17.19 12.93 -42.98
N VAL A 148 -17.55 13.96 -43.74
CA VAL A 148 -16.69 15.13 -43.97
C VAL A 148 -17.37 16.39 -43.46
N TYR A 149 -16.72 17.07 -42.52
CA TYR A 149 -17.13 18.37 -42.00
C TYR A 149 -16.14 19.44 -42.47
N ALA A 150 -16.65 20.45 -43.17
CA ALA A 150 -15.83 21.59 -43.57
C ALA A 150 -15.68 22.56 -42.39
N ALA A 151 -14.45 22.75 -41.92
CA ALA A 151 -14.12 23.74 -40.91
C ALA A 151 -13.86 25.10 -41.58
N LEU A 152 -14.83 25.99 -41.50
CA LEU A 152 -14.81 27.32 -42.13
C LEU A 152 -14.41 28.38 -41.09
N PRO A 153 -13.19 28.95 -41.18
CA PRO A 153 -12.80 30.05 -40.31
C PRO A 153 -13.46 31.36 -40.76
N ILE A 154 -14.01 32.12 -39.80
CA ILE A 154 -14.72 33.39 -40.09
C ILE A 154 -13.86 34.64 -39.86
N SER A 155 -12.55 34.46 -39.62
CA SER A 155 -11.62 35.54 -39.28
C SER A 155 -10.91 36.15 -40.48
N THR A 156 -10.58 35.40 -41.54
CA THR A 156 -9.78 35.94 -42.66
C THR A 156 -10.18 35.31 -43.99
N LEU A 157 -10.43 36.14 -45.01
CA LEU A 157 -10.74 35.73 -46.38
C LEU A 157 -9.87 36.48 -47.39
N LEU A 158 -9.50 35.83 -48.49
CA LEU A 158 -8.86 36.46 -49.64
C LEU A 158 -9.79 36.35 -50.85
N ALA A 159 -10.40 37.46 -51.26
CA ALA A 159 -11.31 37.47 -52.40
C ALA A 159 -10.58 37.15 -53.72
N ALA A 160 -11.34 36.74 -54.73
CA ALA A 160 -10.83 36.35 -56.05
C ALA A 160 -10.00 37.47 -56.74
N ASP A 161 -10.27 38.74 -56.43
CA ASP A 161 -9.51 39.88 -56.93
C ASP A 161 -8.19 40.17 -56.17
N GLY A 162 -7.89 39.37 -55.13
CA GLY A 162 -6.72 39.51 -54.27
C GLY A 162 -6.92 40.43 -53.06
N THR A 163 -8.13 40.92 -52.80
CA THR A 163 -8.43 41.73 -51.62
C THR A 163 -8.50 40.88 -50.36
N GLN A 164 -7.66 41.17 -49.37
CA GLN A 164 -7.66 40.49 -48.07
C GLN A 164 -8.62 41.16 -47.08
N TYR A 165 -9.45 40.35 -46.43
CA TYR A 165 -10.39 40.77 -45.40
C TYR A 165 -10.03 40.11 -44.07
N ASP A 166 -9.38 40.85 -43.17
CA ASP A 166 -8.94 40.36 -41.84
C ASP A 166 -10.05 40.34 -40.78
N ILE A 167 -11.19 40.96 -41.07
CA ILE A 167 -12.43 40.89 -40.25
C ILE A 167 -13.65 40.89 -41.20
N PRO A 168 -13.89 39.77 -41.92
CA PRO A 168 -14.92 39.69 -42.95
C PRO A 168 -16.30 40.10 -42.45
N GLY A 169 -16.63 39.75 -41.21
CA GLY A 169 -17.90 40.10 -40.57
C GLY A 169 -18.23 41.60 -40.49
N ILE A 170 -17.24 42.47 -40.66
CA ILE A 170 -17.42 43.92 -40.75
C ILE A 170 -17.28 44.40 -42.19
N ALA A 171 -16.17 44.00 -42.83
CA ALA A 171 -15.76 44.59 -44.10
C ALA A 171 -16.52 44.01 -45.30
N SER A 172 -16.96 42.76 -45.23
CA SER A 172 -17.69 42.07 -46.29
C SER A 172 -18.52 40.90 -45.75
N PRO A 173 -19.57 41.16 -44.93
CA PRO A 173 -20.38 40.09 -44.35
C PRO A 173 -21.10 39.24 -45.40
N GLN A 174 -21.54 39.86 -46.50
CA GLN A 174 -22.21 39.16 -47.60
C GLN A 174 -21.27 38.16 -48.30
N LEU A 175 -19.99 38.52 -48.51
CA LEU A 175 -19.02 37.61 -49.12
C LEU A 175 -18.88 36.33 -48.31
N LEU A 176 -18.85 36.43 -46.98
CA LEU A 176 -18.74 35.25 -46.11
C LEU A 176 -20.00 34.38 -46.18
N GLU A 177 -21.19 34.97 -46.23
CA GLU A 177 -22.46 34.25 -46.44
C GLU A 177 -22.48 33.54 -47.80
N ASP A 178 -22.07 34.24 -48.87
CA ASP A 178 -22.04 33.72 -50.23
C ASP A 178 -21.02 32.59 -50.38
N VAL A 179 -19.85 32.71 -49.75
CA VAL A 179 -18.83 31.64 -49.69
C VAL A 179 -19.36 30.43 -48.93
N SER A 180 -20.08 30.65 -47.82
CA SER A 180 -20.69 29.55 -47.06
C SER A 180 -21.73 28.82 -47.91
N ALA A 181 -22.51 29.56 -48.71
CA ALA A 181 -23.49 29.00 -49.63
C ALA A 181 -22.82 28.24 -50.80
N GLU A 182 -21.78 28.79 -51.41
CA GLU A 182 -21.00 28.17 -52.48
C GLU A 182 -20.41 26.82 -52.03
N LEU A 183 -19.82 26.79 -50.83
CA LEU A 183 -19.24 25.59 -50.25
C LEU A 183 -20.28 24.47 -50.07
N VAL A 184 -21.45 24.80 -49.53
CA VAL A 184 -22.54 23.83 -49.29
C VAL A 184 -23.19 23.36 -50.59
N GLN A 185 -23.27 24.20 -51.61
CA GLN A 185 -23.86 23.84 -52.91
C GLN A 185 -22.95 22.92 -53.72
N ASN A 186 -21.64 23.11 -53.63
CA ASN A 186 -20.69 22.47 -54.53
C ASN A 186 -20.05 21.19 -53.98
N TYR A 187 -20.08 20.97 -52.65
CA TYR A 187 -19.40 19.84 -52.02
C TYR A 187 -20.36 18.94 -51.23
N PRO A 188 -20.20 17.61 -51.28
CA PRO A 188 -21.07 16.65 -50.59
C PRO A 188 -20.70 16.52 -49.11
N LEU A 189 -20.84 17.62 -48.36
CA LEU A 189 -20.46 17.70 -46.95
C LEU A 189 -21.50 17.05 -46.05
N THR A 190 -21.04 16.48 -44.94
CA THR A 190 -21.90 15.95 -43.85
C THR A 190 -22.22 17.01 -42.81
N GLY A 191 -21.40 18.06 -42.70
CA GLY A 191 -21.68 19.20 -41.85
C GLY A 191 -20.72 20.37 -42.06
N ILE A 192 -21.01 21.49 -41.41
CA ILE A 192 -20.12 22.66 -41.35
C ILE A 192 -19.68 22.87 -39.91
N MET A 193 -18.40 23.18 -39.70
CA MET A 193 -17.86 23.60 -38.41
C MET A 193 -17.38 25.04 -38.52
N ILE A 194 -18.02 25.96 -37.80
CA ILE A 194 -17.62 27.37 -37.75
C ILE A 194 -16.44 27.51 -36.78
N THR A 195 -15.35 28.11 -37.25
CA THR A 195 -14.11 28.23 -36.47
C THR A 195 -13.55 29.66 -36.47
N LYS A 196 -12.52 29.90 -35.65
CA LYS A 196 -11.81 31.19 -35.54
C LYS A 196 -12.77 32.37 -35.30
N SER A 197 -13.77 32.19 -34.44
CA SER A 197 -14.73 33.24 -34.11
C SER A 197 -14.13 34.34 -33.22
N THR A 198 -13.01 34.10 -32.55
CA THR A 198 -12.35 35.13 -31.72
C THR A 198 -11.70 36.21 -32.57
N LEU A 199 -11.74 37.46 -32.10
CA LEU A 199 -11.08 38.62 -32.68
C LEU A 199 -9.85 39.01 -31.85
N GLU A 200 -8.90 39.70 -32.50
CA GLU A 200 -7.72 40.27 -31.84
C GLU A 200 -7.81 41.80 -31.76
N LYS A 201 -7.28 42.38 -30.67
CA LYS A 201 -7.23 43.84 -30.50
C LYS A 201 -6.18 44.46 -31.42
N THR A 202 -6.59 44.82 -32.62
CA THR A 202 -5.74 45.50 -33.61
C THR A 202 -6.14 46.97 -33.78
N GLY A 203 -5.21 47.79 -34.29
CA GLY A 203 -5.53 49.17 -34.68
C GLY A 203 -6.63 49.24 -35.75
N ALA A 204 -6.68 48.24 -36.65
CA ALA A 204 -7.72 48.11 -37.67
C ALA A 204 -9.11 47.84 -37.05
N LEU A 205 -9.21 46.92 -36.08
CA LEU A 205 -10.46 46.65 -35.37
C LEU A 205 -10.96 47.89 -34.61
N TYR A 206 -10.06 48.63 -33.96
CA TYR A 206 -10.42 49.87 -33.28
C TYR A 206 -10.88 50.97 -34.27
N GLN A 207 -10.24 51.08 -35.43
CA GLN A 207 -10.68 52.01 -36.47
C GLN A 207 -12.07 51.64 -37.00
N ALA A 208 -12.35 50.36 -37.18
CA ALA A 208 -13.68 49.87 -37.58
C ALA A 208 -14.75 50.23 -36.55
N TYR A 209 -14.45 50.10 -35.24
CA TYR A 209 -15.33 50.54 -34.16
C TYR A 209 -15.65 52.05 -34.24
N MET A 210 -14.61 52.88 -34.43
CA MET A 210 -14.79 54.33 -34.54
C MET A 210 -15.64 54.72 -35.76
N ASN A 211 -15.49 53.98 -36.87
CA ASN A 211 -16.27 54.21 -38.09
C ASN A 211 -17.74 53.75 -37.94
N ALA A 212 -18.00 52.70 -37.15
CA ALA A 212 -19.34 52.19 -36.90
C ALA A 212 -20.21 53.16 -36.06
N GLY A 213 -19.60 54.11 -35.34
CA GLY A 213 -20.32 55.10 -34.53
C GLY A 213 -21.16 54.47 -33.40
N SER A 214 -20.75 53.30 -32.90
CA SER A 214 -21.48 52.54 -31.88
C SER A 214 -21.58 53.31 -30.56
N ALA A 215 -22.73 53.21 -29.90
CA ALA A 215 -22.94 53.72 -28.54
C ALA A 215 -22.51 52.72 -27.45
N ALA A 216 -22.18 51.48 -27.82
CA ALA A 216 -21.67 50.45 -26.91
C ALA A 216 -20.16 50.63 -26.64
N SER A 217 -19.62 50.00 -25.60
CA SER A 217 -18.17 49.93 -25.41
C SER A 217 -17.48 49.23 -26.60
N PHE A 218 -16.18 49.47 -26.79
CA PHE A 218 -15.41 48.80 -27.84
C PHE A 218 -15.51 47.28 -27.70
N GLU A 219 -15.39 46.78 -26.46
CA GLU A 219 -15.42 45.37 -26.12
C GLU A 219 -16.80 44.72 -26.36
N ASP A 220 -17.89 45.40 -25.97
CA ASP A 220 -19.26 44.92 -26.25
C ASP A 220 -19.57 44.92 -27.74
N TRP A 221 -19.12 45.97 -28.46
CA TRP A 221 -19.32 46.06 -29.89
C TRP A 221 -18.55 44.96 -30.63
N ALA A 222 -17.27 44.75 -30.31
CA ALA A 222 -16.45 43.71 -30.94
C ALA A 222 -17.05 42.31 -30.72
N ARG A 223 -17.54 42.03 -29.51
CA ARG A 223 -18.32 40.82 -29.21
C ARG A 223 -19.54 40.67 -30.10
N SER A 224 -20.37 41.71 -30.20
CA SER A 224 -21.58 41.67 -31.04
C SER A 224 -21.29 41.42 -32.53
N VAL A 225 -20.15 41.90 -33.03
CA VAL A 225 -19.71 41.68 -34.41
C VAL A 225 -19.38 40.21 -34.63
N SER A 226 -18.56 39.62 -33.78
CA SER A 226 -18.17 38.22 -33.92
C SER A 226 -19.37 37.27 -33.75
N GLU A 227 -20.16 37.47 -32.69
CA GLU A 227 -21.39 36.73 -32.42
C GLU A 227 -22.34 36.77 -33.62
N GLY A 228 -22.63 37.97 -34.14
CA GLY A 228 -23.52 38.14 -35.29
C GLY A 228 -22.96 37.54 -36.59
N THR A 229 -21.64 37.52 -36.76
CA THR A 229 -21.01 36.95 -37.96
C THR A 229 -21.11 35.44 -37.97
N SER A 230 -20.84 34.80 -36.84
CA SER A 230 -21.00 33.34 -36.71
C SER A 230 -22.46 32.91 -36.91
N ALA A 231 -23.43 33.68 -36.38
CA ALA A 231 -24.85 33.41 -36.58
C ALA A 231 -25.29 33.56 -38.05
N ARG A 232 -24.80 34.60 -38.75
CA ARG A 232 -25.07 34.81 -40.19
C ARG A 232 -24.58 33.64 -41.04
N VAL A 233 -23.38 33.11 -40.75
CA VAL A 233 -22.85 31.94 -41.45
C VAL A 233 -23.75 30.72 -41.23
N ALA A 234 -24.14 30.44 -39.99
CA ALA A 234 -25.02 29.31 -39.70
C ALA A 234 -26.37 29.43 -40.43
N GLN A 235 -26.96 30.63 -40.42
CA GLN A 235 -28.21 30.93 -41.13
C GLN A 235 -28.07 30.79 -42.65
N ALA A 236 -26.94 31.24 -43.22
CA ALA A 236 -26.66 31.09 -44.66
C ALA A 236 -26.54 29.61 -45.06
N VAL A 237 -25.87 28.79 -44.24
CA VAL A 237 -25.79 27.34 -44.47
C VAL A 237 -27.19 26.70 -44.43
N HIS A 238 -27.98 26.95 -43.39
CA HIS A 238 -29.32 26.39 -43.28
C HIS A 238 -30.29 26.89 -44.36
N ALA A 239 -30.09 28.11 -44.88
CA ALA A 239 -30.89 28.63 -45.99
C ALA A 239 -30.64 27.85 -47.29
N VAL A 240 -29.44 27.31 -47.48
CA VAL A 240 -29.07 26.48 -48.64
C VAL A 240 -29.44 25.02 -48.41
N ASN A 241 -29.06 24.47 -47.26
CA ASN A 241 -29.35 23.09 -46.88
C ASN A 241 -29.89 23.05 -45.43
N PRO A 242 -31.22 23.03 -45.26
CA PRO A 242 -31.84 23.02 -43.95
C PRO A 242 -31.58 21.77 -43.10
N SER A 243 -31.06 20.69 -43.69
CA SER A 243 -30.72 19.42 -43.02
C SER A 243 -29.23 19.27 -42.73
N LEU A 244 -28.37 20.19 -43.19
CA LEU A 244 -26.94 20.11 -42.93
C LEU A 244 -26.63 20.63 -41.51
N PRO A 245 -26.07 19.81 -40.60
CA PRO A 245 -25.73 20.26 -39.26
C PRO A 245 -24.61 21.30 -39.28
N VAL A 246 -24.77 22.34 -38.48
CA VAL A 246 -23.80 23.42 -38.28
C VAL A 246 -23.30 23.42 -36.84
N GLY A 247 -22.00 23.19 -36.69
CA GLY A 247 -21.32 23.23 -35.41
C GLY A 247 -20.60 24.55 -35.17
N LEU A 248 -20.37 24.87 -33.90
CA LEU A 248 -19.52 25.98 -33.48
C LEU A 248 -18.35 25.48 -32.64
N SER A 249 -17.12 25.87 -33.02
CA SER A 249 -15.92 25.60 -32.25
C SER A 249 -15.70 26.68 -31.19
N VAL A 250 -15.61 26.27 -29.93
CA VAL A 250 -15.44 27.16 -28.76
C VAL A 250 -14.18 26.80 -27.97
N SER A 251 -13.61 27.80 -27.29
CA SER A 251 -12.44 27.62 -26.43
C SER A 251 -12.81 26.97 -25.10
N ALA A 252 -11.86 26.24 -24.49
CA ALA A 252 -12.03 25.60 -23.19
C ALA A 252 -12.60 26.55 -22.11
N VAL A 253 -12.14 27.80 -22.08
CA VAL A 253 -12.57 28.81 -21.11
C VAL A 253 -13.31 29.93 -21.83
N CYS A 254 -14.58 30.15 -21.47
CA CYS A 254 -15.35 31.29 -21.97
C CYS A 254 -14.92 32.57 -21.27
N GLN A 255 -14.98 32.61 -19.93
CA GLN A 255 -14.65 33.79 -19.14
C GLN A 255 -13.84 33.39 -17.90
N ARG A 256 -12.80 34.17 -17.57
CA ARG A 256 -11.98 33.92 -16.37
C ARG A 256 -12.76 34.26 -15.10
N GLN A 257 -12.80 33.31 -14.18
CA GLN A 257 -13.23 33.56 -12.80
C GLN A 257 -12.14 34.31 -12.02
N GLU A 258 -12.51 35.00 -10.94
CA GLU A 258 -11.56 35.70 -10.08
C GLU A 258 -10.48 34.71 -9.55
N GLY A 259 -9.21 35.04 -9.77
CA GLY A 259 -8.07 34.19 -9.41
C GLY A 259 -7.70 33.10 -10.43
N SER A 260 -8.44 32.97 -11.54
CA SER A 260 -8.08 32.04 -12.62
C SER A 260 -6.73 32.39 -13.26
N LYS A 261 -5.96 31.35 -13.58
CA LYS A 261 -4.68 31.45 -14.30
C LYS A 261 -4.79 31.04 -15.77
N ALA A 262 -6.01 30.85 -16.27
CA ALA A 262 -6.23 30.45 -17.66
C ALA A 262 -5.52 31.40 -18.62
N PRO A 263 -4.66 30.90 -19.52
CA PRO A 263 -3.86 31.77 -20.40
C PRO A 263 -4.73 32.53 -21.40
N PHE A 264 -5.88 31.97 -21.77
CA PHE A 264 -6.83 32.54 -22.72
C PHE A 264 -8.27 32.27 -22.27
N ALA A 265 -9.14 33.26 -22.42
CA ALA A 265 -10.58 33.14 -22.29
C ALA A 265 -11.27 33.90 -23.44
N SER A 266 -12.22 33.25 -24.12
CA SER A 266 -12.80 33.80 -25.35
C SER A 266 -13.49 35.16 -25.14
N PHE A 267 -14.15 35.35 -23.99
CA PHE A 267 -14.84 36.59 -23.63
C PHE A 267 -13.87 37.73 -23.31
N ASP A 268 -12.85 37.44 -22.51
CA ASP A 268 -11.95 38.46 -21.97
C ASP A 268 -10.88 38.89 -22.99
N ASP A 269 -10.32 37.94 -23.74
CA ASP A 269 -9.19 38.20 -24.64
C ASP A 269 -9.58 38.14 -26.12
N GLY A 270 -10.51 37.25 -26.47
CA GLY A 270 -10.90 36.96 -27.84
C GLY A 270 -12.12 37.73 -28.35
N TYR A 271 -12.69 38.64 -27.55
CA TYR A 271 -13.93 39.37 -27.85
C TYR A 271 -15.04 38.46 -28.41
N PHE A 272 -15.25 37.30 -27.80
CA PHE A 272 -16.29 36.35 -28.20
C PHE A 272 -16.94 35.68 -26.98
N ASP A 273 -18.22 35.97 -26.76
CA ASP A 273 -19.00 35.32 -25.70
C ASP A 273 -19.50 33.95 -26.18
N SER A 274 -18.62 32.95 -26.06
CA SER A 274 -18.91 31.57 -26.48
C SER A 274 -20.14 31.01 -25.76
N LEU A 275 -20.36 31.40 -24.49
CA LEU A 275 -21.49 30.90 -23.68
C LEU A 275 -22.82 31.48 -24.17
N LYS A 276 -22.88 32.79 -24.41
CA LYS A 276 -24.07 33.44 -24.98
C LYS A 276 -24.35 32.90 -26.38
N THR A 277 -23.31 32.70 -27.19
CA THR A 277 -23.44 32.24 -28.57
C THR A 277 -23.94 30.80 -28.64
N ALA A 278 -23.40 29.91 -27.81
CA ALA A 278 -23.89 28.53 -27.65
C ALA A 278 -25.40 28.49 -27.33
N LYS A 279 -25.90 29.41 -26.51
CA LYS A 279 -27.31 29.48 -26.09
C LYS A 279 -28.24 30.18 -27.10
N SER A 280 -27.73 30.58 -28.27
CA SER A 280 -28.50 31.39 -29.23
C SER A 280 -29.47 30.58 -30.11
N GLY A 281 -29.34 29.25 -30.15
CA GLY A 281 -30.16 28.37 -30.98
C GLY A 281 -29.79 28.34 -32.48
N ASN A 282 -28.68 28.96 -32.88
CA ASN A 282 -28.23 28.97 -34.29
C ASN A 282 -27.37 27.76 -34.68
N TYR A 283 -27.00 26.89 -33.74
CA TYR A 283 -26.05 25.79 -33.96
C TYR A 283 -26.68 24.47 -33.54
N ASP A 284 -26.31 23.41 -34.25
CA ASP A 284 -26.83 22.07 -34.06
C ASP A 284 -25.93 21.24 -33.13
N PHE A 285 -24.66 21.62 -32.97
CA PHE A 285 -23.73 21.01 -32.01
C PHE A 285 -22.57 21.95 -31.64
N LEU A 286 -21.85 21.64 -30.56
CA LEU A 286 -20.67 22.39 -30.13
C LEU A 286 -19.42 21.51 -30.17
N ASN A 287 -18.33 22.07 -30.67
CA ASN A 287 -17.00 21.51 -30.52
C ASN A 287 -16.21 22.30 -29.47
N VAL A 288 -15.85 21.66 -28.37
CA VAL A 288 -15.08 22.29 -27.29
C VAL A 288 -13.61 21.93 -27.46
N SER A 289 -12.77 22.92 -27.77
CA SER A 289 -11.33 22.72 -27.92
C SER A 289 -10.62 22.85 -26.56
N VAL A 290 -10.06 21.74 -26.08
CA VAL A 290 -9.39 21.66 -24.77
C VAL A 290 -7.94 21.16 -24.96
N PRO A 291 -7.00 22.04 -25.32
CA PRO A 291 -5.61 21.66 -25.60
C PRO A 291 -4.76 21.55 -24.32
N TYR A 292 -5.35 21.13 -23.20
CA TYR A 292 -4.74 21.10 -21.87
C TYR A 292 -4.72 19.67 -21.32
N ALA A 293 -3.75 19.39 -20.44
CA ALA A 293 -3.65 18.09 -19.77
C ALA A 293 -4.73 17.92 -18.68
N LEU A 294 -4.96 16.69 -18.24
CA LEU A 294 -5.86 16.33 -17.14
C LEU A 294 -5.49 17.06 -15.86
N ASP A 295 -4.20 17.21 -15.58
CA ASP A 295 -3.64 17.84 -14.39
C ASP A 295 -3.12 19.27 -14.63
N ASP A 296 -3.49 19.90 -15.76
CA ASP A 296 -3.09 21.28 -16.05
C ASP A 296 -3.55 22.22 -14.92
N ALA A 297 -2.59 22.91 -14.31
CA ALA A 297 -2.84 23.72 -13.12
C ALA A 297 -3.65 25.01 -13.39
N ALA A 298 -3.71 25.46 -14.65
CA ALA A 298 -4.43 26.66 -15.04
C ALA A 298 -5.82 26.35 -15.60
N VAL A 299 -5.94 25.27 -16.38
CA VAL A 299 -7.19 24.81 -17.01
C VAL A 299 -7.25 23.28 -16.93
N PRO A 300 -7.64 22.70 -15.78
CA PRO A 300 -7.80 21.25 -15.69
C PRO A 300 -8.81 20.76 -16.72
N PHE A 301 -8.43 19.76 -17.53
CA PHE A 301 -9.27 19.25 -18.63
C PHE A 301 -10.69 18.87 -18.15
N ALA A 302 -10.78 18.16 -17.02
CA ALA A 302 -12.03 17.69 -16.43
C ALA A 302 -13.00 18.84 -16.09
N ASP A 303 -12.47 19.94 -15.56
CA ASP A 303 -13.28 21.12 -15.20
C ASP A 303 -13.82 21.80 -16.46
N ALA A 304 -12.98 21.94 -17.50
CA ALA A 304 -13.39 22.54 -18.77
C ALA A 304 -14.51 21.74 -19.44
N VAL A 305 -14.35 20.42 -19.59
CA VAL A 305 -15.39 19.58 -20.23
C VAL A 305 -16.65 19.44 -19.38
N SER A 306 -16.53 19.46 -18.05
CA SER A 306 -17.70 19.41 -17.15
C SER A 306 -18.54 20.69 -17.23
N GLN A 307 -17.90 21.86 -17.27
CA GLN A 307 -18.57 23.14 -17.43
C GLN A 307 -19.31 23.21 -18.76
N TRP A 308 -18.65 22.88 -19.86
CA TRP A 308 -19.29 22.85 -21.17
C TRP A 308 -20.36 21.78 -21.27
N GLY A 309 -20.13 20.58 -20.73
CA GLY A 309 -21.12 19.51 -20.71
C GLY A 309 -22.40 19.90 -19.97
N THR A 310 -22.30 20.75 -18.94
CA THR A 310 -23.48 21.32 -18.27
C THR A 310 -24.26 22.23 -19.21
N VAL A 311 -23.58 23.15 -19.90
CA VAL A 311 -24.19 24.07 -20.88
C VAL A 311 -24.85 23.29 -22.02
N CYS A 312 -24.12 22.33 -22.59
CA CYS A 312 -24.59 21.48 -23.68
C CYS A 312 -25.83 20.68 -23.27
N LYS A 313 -25.84 20.11 -22.08
CA LYS A 313 -27.00 19.39 -21.54
C LYS A 313 -28.20 20.31 -21.29
N GLU A 314 -27.99 21.51 -20.76
CA GLU A 314 -29.06 22.50 -20.55
C GLU A 314 -29.71 22.96 -21.87
N GLN A 315 -28.92 23.03 -22.95
CA GLN A 315 -29.39 23.48 -24.27
C GLN A 315 -29.78 22.32 -25.20
N ASN A 316 -29.67 21.06 -24.74
CA ASN A 316 -29.81 19.87 -25.59
C ASN A 316 -28.89 19.91 -26.84
N LEU A 317 -27.69 20.47 -26.71
CA LEU A 317 -26.69 20.56 -27.77
C LEU A 317 -25.68 19.42 -27.66
N PRO A 318 -25.54 18.55 -28.67
CA PRO A 318 -24.47 17.58 -28.75
C PRO A 318 -23.10 18.23 -28.56
N MET A 319 -22.29 17.66 -27.66
CA MET A 319 -20.94 18.12 -27.38
C MET A 319 -19.90 17.19 -27.98
N VAL A 320 -19.05 17.72 -28.83
CA VAL A 320 -17.86 17.07 -29.35
C VAL A 320 -16.64 17.74 -28.69
N VAL A 321 -15.63 16.97 -28.32
CA VAL A 321 -14.44 17.50 -27.63
C VAL A 321 -13.21 17.33 -28.51
N THR A 322 -12.50 18.43 -28.80
CA THR A 322 -11.21 18.37 -29.50
C THR A 322 -10.07 18.19 -28.52
N HIS A 323 -9.27 17.14 -28.75
CA HIS A 323 -8.06 16.78 -28.01
C HIS A 323 -6.82 17.10 -28.84
N ALA A 324 -5.79 17.67 -28.19
CA ALA A 324 -4.52 18.01 -28.82
C ALA A 324 -3.64 16.75 -29.00
N GLY A 325 -3.90 15.97 -30.05
CA GLY A 325 -3.19 14.70 -30.28
C GLY A 325 -1.68 14.87 -30.51
N GLU A 326 -1.25 15.98 -31.11
CA GLU A 326 0.15 16.35 -31.28
C GLU A 326 0.92 16.53 -29.96
N LYS A 327 0.22 16.70 -28.84
CA LYS A 327 0.84 16.80 -27.51
C LYS A 327 1.04 15.44 -26.84
N ALA A 328 0.43 14.36 -27.32
CA ALA A 328 0.51 13.05 -26.69
C ALA A 328 1.97 12.57 -26.58
N CYS A 329 2.48 12.40 -25.37
CA CYS A 329 3.86 11.97 -25.10
C CYS A 329 4.94 12.84 -25.79
N ALA A 330 4.61 14.07 -26.18
CA ALA A 330 5.54 14.99 -26.84
C ALA A 330 6.41 15.75 -25.82
N PRO A 331 7.60 16.23 -26.19
CA PRO A 331 8.41 17.10 -25.33
C PRO A 331 7.64 18.38 -24.96
N ASN A 332 7.38 18.61 -23.66
CA ASN A 332 6.50 19.67 -23.13
C ASN A 332 5.01 19.53 -23.52
N GLY A 333 4.58 18.31 -23.89
CA GLY A 333 3.20 17.95 -24.17
C GLY A 333 2.53 17.29 -22.96
N PHE A 334 1.67 16.34 -23.26
CA PHE A 334 0.97 15.50 -22.29
C PHE A 334 1.87 14.39 -21.76
N ASP A 335 1.88 14.21 -20.44
CA ASP A 335 2.66 13.19 -19.77
C ASP A 335 1.86 11.89 -19.56
N GLY A 336 2.45 10.76 -19.95
CA GLY A 336 1.90 9.43 -19.73
C GLY A 336 1.15 8.85 -20.93
N THR A 337 1.32 7.55 -21.13
CA THR A 337 0.73 6.80 -22.26
C THR A 337 -0.80 6.79 -22.23
N ASP A 338 -1.42 6.91 -21.06
CA ASP A 338 -2.88 6.79 -20.87
C ASP A 338 -3.64 8.14 -20.85
N GLU A 339 -2.96 9.27 -21.03
CA GLU A 339 -3.56 10.61 -20.95
C GLU A 339 -4.78 10.76 -21.88
N LEU A 340 -4.60 10.52 -23.19
CA LEU A 340 -5.68 10.73 -24.17
C LEU A 340 -6.89 9.82 -23.88
N ALA A 341 -6.66 8.56 -23.52
CA ALA A 341 -7.73 7.63 -23.16
C ALA A 341 -8.52 8.10 -21.93
N ARG A 342 -7.82 8.63 -20.92
CA ARG A 342 -8.45 9.22 -19.74
C ARG A 342 -9.19 10.52 -20.06
N GLN A 343 -8.68 11.36 -20.95
CA GLN A 343 -9.40 12.56 -21.40
C GLN A 343 -10.70 12.19 -22.11
N VAL A 344 -10.68 11.19 -22.99
CA VAL A 344 -11.89 10.67 -23.64
C VAL A 344 -12.86 10.08 -22.62
N SER A 345 -12.39 9.24 -21.68
CA SER A 345 -13.24 8.72 -20.59
C SER A 345 -13.86 9.84 -19.75
N THR A 346 -13.08 10.87 -19.46
CA THR A 346 -13.54 12.05 -18.69
C THR A 346 -14.59 12.84 -19.48
N ALA A 347 -14.37 13.05 -20.78
CA ALA A 347 -15.33 13.71 -21.66
C ALA A 347 -16.61 12.88 -21.83
N LEU A 348 -16.51 11.56 -21.98
CA LEU A 348 -17.67 10.66 -22.05
C LEU A 348 -18.56 10.76 -20.80
N LYS A 349 -17.96 10.97 -19.63
CA LYS A 349 -18.67 11.15 -18.35
C LYS A 349 -19.24 12.56 -18.17
N SER A 350 -18.94 13.49 -19.08
CA SER A 350 -19.48 14.85 -19.07
C SER A 350 -20.86 14.92 -19.75
N GLY A 351 -21.62 15.99 -19.51
CA GLY A 351 -22.99 16.12 -20.00
C GLY A 351 -23.08 16.23 -21.54
N ASN A 352 -23.98 15.47 -22.14
CA ASN A 352 -24.32 15.52 -23.57
C ASN A 352 -23.13 15.30 -24.53
N TYR A 353 -22.18 14.44 -24.15
CA TYR A 353 -21.05 14.03 -24.99
C TYR A 353 -21.49 13.15 -26.17
N TYR A 354 -21.01 13.47 -27.37
CA TYR A 354 -21.30 12.76 -28.63
C TYR A 354 -20.03 12.25 -29.34
N GLY A 355 -18.84 12.63 -28.86
CA GLY A 355 -17.60 12.13 -29.43
C GLY A 355 -16.39 13.02 -29.25
N SER A 356 -15.29 12.59 -29.84
CA SER A 356 -13.98 13.22 -29.72
C SER A 356 -13.36 13.48 -31.08
N VAL A 357 -12.66 14.61 -31.20
CA VAL A 357 -11.89 15.00 -32.38
C VAL A 357 -10.41 15.07 -31.99
N PHE A 358 -9.52 14.54 -32.81
CA PHE A 358 -8.08 14.54 -32.56
C PHE A 358 -7.35 15.35 -33.63
N THR A 359 -6.61 16.38 -33.20
CA THR A 359 -5.61 17.07 -34.03
C THR A 359 -4.30 16.28 -34.05
N GLY A 360 -3.39 16.59 -34.96
CA GLY A 360 -2.05 16.00 -34.95
C GLY A 360 -2.02 14.50 -35.28
N PHE A 361 -2.91 14.03 -36.16
CA PHE A 361 -3.05 12.59 -36.45
C PHE A 361 -1.77 11.93 -36.95
N SER A 362 -0.92 12.64 -37.69
CA SER A 362 0.39 12.14 -38.10
C SER A 362 1.28 11.75 -36.91
N HIS A 363 1.25 12.55 -35.85
CA HIS A 363 1.97 12.27 -34.60
C HIS A 363 1.37 11.06 -33.89
N LEU A 364 0.04 10.97 -33.81
CA LEU A 364 -0.65 9.81 -33.22
C LEU A 364 -0.33 8.50 -33.94
N LEU A 365 -0.21 8.53 -35.27
CA LEU A 365 0.17 7.36 -36.08
C LEU A 365 1.60 6.87 -35.83
N THR A 366 2.48 7.72 -35.25
CA THR A 366 3.80 7.26 -34.78
C THR A 366 3.73 6.46 -33.47
N ASP A 367 2.54 6.44 -32.84
CA ASP A 367 2.21 5.80 -31.58
C ASP A 367 3.22 6.10 -30.44
N PRO A 368 3.37 7.38 -30.08
CA PRO A 368 4.41 7.81 -29.15
C PRO A 368 4.18 7.17 -27.78
N ASN A 369 5.14 6.33 -27.36
CA ASN A 369 5.06 5.51 -26.14
C ASN A 369 3.81 4.60 -26.04
N GLY A 370 3.18 4.23 -27.15
CA GLY A 370 1.98 3.38 -27.16
C GLY A 370 0.66 4.12 -26.87
N ALA A 371 0.66 5.46 -26.87
CA ALA A 371 -0.48 6.25 -26.42
C ALA A 371 -1.71 6.11 -27.33
N PHE A 372 -1.49 5.99 -28.64
CA PHE A 372 -2.58 5.83 -29.60
C PHE A 372 -3.11 4.40 -29.57
N THR A 373 -2.23 3.40 -29.45
CA THR A 373 -2.63 2.00 -29.21
C THR A 373 -3.50 1.88 -27.96
N LEU A 374 -3.12 2.50 -26.84
CA LEU A 374 -3.90 2.45 -25.60
C LEU A 374 -5.28 3.11 -25.76
N LEU A 375 -5.35 4.25 -26.45
CA LEU A 375 -6.63 4.89 -26.79
C LEU A 375 -7.53 3.97 -27.63
N MET A 376 -6.97 3.24 -28.60
CA MET A 376 -7.74 2.29 -29.41
C MET A 376 -8.25 1.11 -28.56
N LYS A 377 -7.43 0.56 -27.66
CA LYS A 377 -7.87 -0.48 -26.71
C LYS A 377 -9.04 -0.03 -25.84
N TYR A 378 -9.02 1.23 -25.41
CA TYR A 378 -10.13 1.85 -24.68
C TYR A 378 -11.41 1.88 -25.53
N TYR A 379 -11.34 2.37 -26.78
CA TYR A 379 -12.51 2.40 -27.67
C TYR A 379 -13.06 1.01 -28.02
N GLN A 380 -12.20 -0.01 -28.05
CA GLN A 380 -12.58 -1.40 -28.32
C GLN A 380 -13.14 -2.12 -27.08
N ASN A 381 -13.15 -1.49 -25.90
CA ASN A 381 -13.51 -2.10 -24.61
C ASN A 381 -12.75 -3.41 -24.34
N GLU A 382 -11.47 -3.49 -24.74
CA GLU A 382 -10.66 -4.71 -24.57
C GLU A 382 -10.39 -5.03 -23.08
N TYR A 383 -10.31 -4.00 -22.24
CA TYR A 383 -10.08 -4.10 -20.80
C TYR A 383 -11.03 -3.22 -19.99
N ALA A 384 -11.25 -3.57 -18.72
CA ALA A 384 -12.00 -2.74 -17.80
C ALA A 384 -11.25 -1.42 -17.53
N GLU A 385 -11.99 -0.32 -17.37
CA GLU A 385 -11.41 1.00 -17.12
C GLU A 385 -10.48 1.01 -15.89
N ASP A 386 -10.87 0.35 -14.81
CA ASP A 386 -10.07 0.26 -13.58
C ASP A 386 -8.76 -0.52 -13.75
N GLU A 387 -8.68 -1.40 -14.75
CA GLU A 387 -7.46 -2.13 -15.10
C GLU A 387 -6.57 -1.25 -15.97
N LEU A 388 -7.12 -0.68 -17.05
CA LEU A 388 -6.41 0.18 -18.01
C LEU A 388 -5.89 1.46 -17.36
N PHE A 389 -6.57 1.99 -16.34
CA PHE A 389 -6.20 3.23 -15.66
C PHE A 389 -5.54 2.99 -14.29
N LYS A 390 -5.11 1.76 -14.00
CA LYS A 390 -4.35 1.48 -12.80
C LYS A 390 -2.95 2.09 -12.87
N ASP A 391 -2.58 2.85 -11.85
CA ASP A 391 -1.25 3.43 -11.72
C ASP A 391 -0.26 2.45 -11.08
N LEU A 392 1.03 2.64 -11.36
CA LEU A 392 2.09 1.94 -10.64
C LEU A 392 2.09 2.36 -9.16
N LYS A 393 1.69 1.43 -8.30
CA LYS A 393 1.72 1.58 -6.85
C LYS A 393 2.75 0.62 -6.27
N ILE A 394 3.72 1.16 -5.57
CA ILE A 394 4.72 0.37 -4.83
C ILE A 394 4.25 0.25 -3.37
N THR A 395 4.15 -0.97 -2.88
CA THR A 395 3.85 -1.28 -1.47
C THR A 395 5.14 -1.51 -0.68
N LEU A 396 6.14 -2.13 -1.29
CA LEU A 396 7.48 -2.31 -0.73
C LEU A 396 8.56 -1.97 -1.75
N PRO A 397 9.61 -1.24 -1.36
CA PRO A 397 9.73 -0.50 -0.10
C PRO A 397 8.72 0.66 -0.05
N ALA A 398 8.13 0.90 1.13
CA ALA A 398 7.11 1.94 1.30
C ALA A 398 7.66 3.38 1.14
N GLN A 399 8.98 3.57 1.28
CA GLN A 399 9.65 4.85 1.15
C GLN A 399 10.62 4.83 -0.03
N LYS A 400 10.63 5.93 -0.81
CA LYS A 400 11.55 6.12 -1.94
C LYS A 400 13.04 6.09 -1.54
N ASN A 401 13.36 6.46 -0.30
CA ASN A 401 14.72 6.43 0.24
C ASN A 401 14.76 5.49 1.43
N THR A 402 15.52 4.40 1.35
CA THR A 402 15.63 3.40 2.44
C THR A 402 17.08 3.03 2.69
N VAL A 403 17.43 2.72 3.95
CA VAL A 403 18.73 2.14 4.33
C VAL A 403 18.49 0.69 4.75
N THR A 404 19.28 -0.23 4.21
CA THR A 404 19.23 -1.65 4.59
C THR A 404 20.62 -2.21 4.86
N TYR A 405 20.69 -3.31 5.60
CA TYR A 405 21.91 -4.10 5.78
C TYR A 405 21.92 -5.38 4.95
N GLU A 406 20.77 -5.72 4.36
CA GLU A 406 20.57 -6.91 3.54
C GLU A 406 21.23 -6.74 2.15
N GLU A 407 21.53 -7.87 1.52
CA GLU A 407 22.16 -7.89 0.20
C GLU A 407 21.21 -7.72 -0.97
N SER A 408 19.91 -7.78 -0.71
CA SER A 408 18.84 -7.51 -1.67
C SER A 408 17.68 -6.79 -0.98
N VAL A 409 16.78 -6.22 -1.78
CA VAL A 409 15.55 -5.59 -1.32
C VAL A 409 14.39 -6.04 -2.19
N GLN A 410 13.25 -6.33 -1.57
CA GLN A 410 12.04 -6.70 -2.28
C GLN A 410 11.32 -5.44 -2.78
N PHE A 411 10.98 -5.44 -4.06
CA PHE A 411 10.07 -4.51 -4.71
C PHE A 411 8.74 -5.21 -4.94
N ARG A 412 7.70 -4.72 -4.28
CA ARG A 412 6.34 -5.22 -4.39
C ARG A 412 5.41 -4.09 -4.74
N GLY A 413 4.43 -4.38 -5.59
CA GLY A 413 3.46 -3.38 -5.97
C GLY A 413 2.39 -3.93 -6.88
N SER A 414 1.64 -3.00 -7.46
CA SER A 414 0.63 -3.31 -8.45
C SER A 414 0.60 -2.22 -9.52
N PHE A 415 0.24 -2.58 -10.75
CA PHE A 415 0.15 -1.69 -11.89
C PHE A 415 -0.92 -2.21 -12.88
N ASP A 416 -1.11 -1.49 -13.98
CA ASP A 416 -1.96 -1.89 -15.12
C ASP A 416 -1.30 -3.04 -15.90
N SER A 417 -1.86 -4.24 -15.79
CA SER A 417 -1.36 -5.47 -16.44
C SER A 417 -1.34 -5.41 -17.97
N THR A 418 -2.03 -4.46 -18.59
CA THR A 418 -2.10 -4.30 -20.05
C THR A 418 -0.89 -3.55 -20.63
N GLN A 419 -0.09 -2.95 -19.76
CA GLN A 419 1.10 -2.18 -20.08
C GLN A 419 2.33 -2.77 -19.39
N GLU A 420 3.44 -2.75 -20.11
CA GLU A 420 4.70 -3.22 -19.58
C GLU A 420 5.15 -2.37 -18.38
N VAL A 421 5.85 -3.02 -17.46
CA VAL A 421 6.62 -2.37 -16.41
C VAL A 421 8.02 -2.94 -16.42
N LYS A 422 9.00 -2.05 -16.24
CA LYS A 422 10.41 -2.43 -16.16
C LYS A 422 10.94 -2.13 -14.78
N LEU A 423 11.72 -3.05 -14.24
CA LEU A 423 12.54 -2.88 -13.05
C LEU A 423 14.01 -2.87 -13.48
N ASN A 424 14.68 -1.73 -13.31
CA ASN A 424 16.05 -1.49 -13.78
C ASN A 424 16.27 -1.77 -15.29
N GLY A 425 15.23 -1.55 -16.09
CA GLY A 425 15.23 -1.79 -17.53
C GLY A 425 14.84 -3.21 -17.94
N GLU A 426 14.67 -4.14 -17.00
CA GLU A 426 14.17 -5.50 -17.26
C GLU A 426 12.66 -5.58 -17.07
N VAL A 427 11.96 -6.23 -17.99
CA VAL A 427 10.51 -6.40 -17.95
C VAL A 427 10.13 -7.34 -16.81
N ILE A 428 9.12 -6.96 -16.01
CA ILE A 428 8.58 -7.82 -14.94
C ILE A 428 7.22 -8.38 -15.33
N GLU A 429 7.00 -9.66 -15.03
CA GLU A 429 5.76 -10.38 -15.36
C GLU A 429 4.75 -10.27 -14.21
N PRO A 430 3.63 -9.53 -14.37
CA PRO A 430 2.62 -9.43 -13.33
C PRO A 430 1.83 -10.72 -13.11
N SER A 431 1.18 -10.81 -11.97
CA SER A 431 0.00 -11.67 -11.79
C SER A 431 -1.16 -11.21 -12.70
N GLU A 432 -2.18 -12.06 -12.87
CA GLU A 432 -3.39 -11.74 -13.64
C GLU A 432 -4.11 -10.46 -13.17
N LYS A 433 -3.87 -9.99 -11.94
CA LYS A 433 -4.47 -8.76 -11.38
C LYS A 433 -3.50 -7.57 -11.36
N GLY A 434 -2.38 -7.67 -12.07
CA GLY A 434 -1.37 -6.61 -12.14
C GLY A 434 -0.54 -6.45 -10.87
N GLY A 435 -0.51 -7.43 -9.96
CA GLY A 435 0.38 -7.44 -8.79
C GLY A 435 1.74 -8.07 -9.09
N PHE A 436 2.83 -7.56 -8.52
CA PHE A 436 4.18 -8.10 -8.71
C PHE A 436 4.99 -8.10 -7.41
N SER A 437 6.04 -8.94 -7.38
CA SER A 437 6.98 -9.04 -6.26
C SER A 437 8.34 -9.52 -6.77
N GLU A 438 9.30 -8.61 -6.89
CA GLU A 438 10.64 -8.87 -7.40
C GLU A 438 11.72 -8.56 -6.37
N TRP A 439 12.80 -9.34 -6.35
CA TRP A 439 13.98 -9.06 -5.52
C TRP A 439 15.06 -8.35 -6.33
N VAL A 440 15.62 -7.28 -5.77
CA VAL A 440 16.71 -6.52 -6.38
C VAL A 440 17.96 -6.66 -5.53
N ASP A 441 19.02 -7.21 -6.12
CA ASP A 441 20.33 -7.29 -5.49
C ASP A 441 20.98 -5.91 -5.34
N LEU A 442 21.62 -5.69 -4.20
CA LEU A 442 22.17 -4.41 -3.78
C LEU A 442 23.70 -4.47 -3.68
N LYS A 443 24.37 -3.51 -4.29
CA LYS A 443 25.79 -3.23 -4.08
C LYS A 443 25.96 -2.44 -2.79
N ILE A 444 27.11 -2.57 -2.12
CA ILE A 444 27.43 -1.75 -0.95
C ILE A 444 27.41 -0.26 -1.35
N GLY A 445 26.77 0.57 -0.54
CA GLY A 445 26.54 1.98 -0.83
C GLY A 445 25.15 2.25 -1.41
N LYS A 446 24.99 3.38 -2.10
CA LYS A 446 23.71 3.78 -2.69
C LYS A 446 23.43 3.01 -3.98
N ASN A 447 22.26 2.41 -4.07
CA ASN A 447 21.71 1.79 -5.27
C ASN A 447 20.52 2.62 -5.74
N GLU A 448 20.46 2.93 -7.03
CA GLU A 448 19.28 3.51 -7.66
C GLU A 448 18.52 2.39 -8.36
N ILE A 449 17.26 2.20 -7.97
CA ILE A 449 16.33 1.25 -8.55
C ILE A 449 15.29 2.05 -9.33
N LYS A 450 15.14 1.77 -10.61
CA LYS A 450 14.20 2.48 -11.50
C LYS A 450 13.04 1.55 -11.83
N LEU A 451 11.83 2.02 -11.61
CA LEU A 451 10.63 1.40 -12.13
C LEU A 451 10.04 2.28 -13.23
N GLU A 452 9.78 1.69 -14.39
CA GLU A 452 9.24 2.38 -15.55
C GLU A 452 7.90 1.76 -15.90
N HIS A 453 6.84 2.55 -15.97
CA HIS A 453 5.50 2.09 -16.34
C HIS A 453 4.73 3.24 -17.00
N LYS A 454 4.05 2.99 -18.13
CA LYS A 454 3.29 4.01 -18.90
C LYS A 454 4.09 5.27 -19.25
N GLY A 455 5.36 5.09 -19.62
CA GLY A 455 6.29 6.18 -19.93
C GLY A 455 6.75 7.00 -18.71
N LYS A 456 6.29 6.68 -17.49
CA LYS A 456 6.71 7.34 -16.25
C LYS A 456 7.80 6.53 -15.57
N THR A 457 8.84 7.21 -15.07
CA THR A 457 9.91 6.58 -14.30
C THR A 457 9.83 6.99 -12.83
N VAL A 458 9.74 6.01 -11.94
CA VAL A 458 9.85 6.19 -10.49
C VAL A 458 11.20 5.65 -10.02
N VAL A 459 11.98 6.51 -9.38
CA VAL A 459 13.31 6.14 -8.84
C VAL A 459 13.22 5.94 -7.34
N TYR A 460 13.75 4.82 -6.88
CA TYR A 460 14.00 4.48 -5.48
C TYR A 460 15.50 4.47 -5.22
N THR A 461 15.92 5.00 -4.09
CA THR A 461 17.31 4.93 -3.63
C THR A 461 17.39 4.05 -2.38
N VAL A 462 18.12 2.94 -2.50
CA VAL A 462 18.37 2.01 -1.39
C VAL A 462 19.85 2.01 -1.05
N GLU A 463 20.20 2.54 0.11
CA GLU A 463 21.58 2.52 0.62
C GLU A 463 21.81 1.21 1.39
N ARG A 464 22.59 0.31 0.80
CA ARG A 464 23.07 -0.87 1.50
C ARG A 464 24.29 -0.49 2.36
N ARG A 465 24.18 -0.69 3.66
CA ARG A 465 25.28 -0.55 4.61
C ARG A 465 25.75 -1.92 5.07
N VAL A 466 27.03 -2.06 5.36
CA VAL A 466 27.57 -3.28 5.97
C VAL A 466 27.92 -2.99 7.41
N LYS A 467 27.37 -3.75 8.34
CA LYS A 467 27.86 -3.81 9.72
C LYS A 467 29.02 -4.80 9.71
N ILE A 468 30.23 -4.35 10.05
CA ILE A 468 31.45 -5.16 9.90
C ILE A 468 31.69 -5.99 11.16
N ILE A 469 31.41 -5.43 12.34
CA ILE A 469 31.55 -6.11 13.63
C ILE A 469 30.17 -6.28 14.28
N ASP A 470 29.67 -7.51 14.27
CA ASP A 470 28.43 -7.82 14.97
C ASP A 470 28.65 -7.85 16.49
N SER A 471 29.67 -8.58 16.96
CA SER A 471 29.97 -8.72 18.39
C SER A 471 31.46 -8.93 18.68
N VAL A 472 31.88 -8.73 19.92
CA VAL A 472 33.26 -8.87 20.40
C VAL A 472 33.31 -9.71 21.68
N THR A 473 34.38 -10.48 21.85
CA THR A 473 34.63 -11.37 22.99
C THR A 473 36.00 -11.04 23.58
N PRO A 474 36.10 -10.84 24.91
CA PRO A 474 35.01 -10.72 25.88
C PRO A 474 34.22 -9.41 25.69
N SER A 475 32.89 -9.47 25.75
CA SER A 475 32.00 -8.30 25.67
C SER A 475 31.81 -7.58 27.00
N GLN A 476 32.02 -8.27 28.14
CA GLN A 476 31.94 -7.72 29.49
C GLN A 476 33.31 -7.68 30.16
N SER A 477 33.53 -6.68 31.00
CA SER A 477 34.76 -6.55 31.79
C SER A 477 34.94 -7.75 32.73
N MET A 478 36.18 -8.20 32.90
CA MET A 478 36.52 -9.35 33.73
C MET A 478 37.86 -9.15 34.45
N THR A 479 37.99 -9.80 35.60
CA THR A 479 39.23 -9.85 36.38
C THR A 479 39.81 -11.25 36.29
N VAL A 480 41.12 -11.37 36.04
CA VAL A 480 41.81 -12.65 35.85
C VAL A 480 43.10 -12.74 36.65
N VAL A 481 43.53 -13.97 36.93
CA VAL A 481 44.84 -14.25 37.55
C VAL A 481 45.95 -13.93 36.55
N GLY A 482 47.10 -13.46 37.02
CA GLY A 482 48.25 -13.19 36.17
C GLY A 482 48.72 -14.45 35.43
N GLY A 483 49.17 -14.27 34.18
CA GLY A 483 49.55 -15.38 33.29
C GLY A 483 48.39 -16.10 32.60
N THR A 484 47.13 -15.74 32.88
CA THR A 484 45.96 -16.31 32.18
C THR A 484 46.01 -16.00 30.68
N THR A 485 45.81 -17.01 29.84
CA THR A 485 45.62 -16.81 28.39
C THR A 485 44.14 -16.62 28.09
N LEU A 486 43.79 -15.46 27.55
CA LEU A 486 42.44 -15.09 27.12
C LEU A 486 42.26 -15.41 25.65
N GLU A 487 41.08 -15.91 25.28
CA GLU A 487 40.62 -15.86 23.91
C GLU A 487 39.94 -14.52 23.66
N ILE A 488 40.50 -13.78 22.72
CA ILE A 488 39.92 -12.55 22.20
C ILE A 488 39.29 -12.88 20.86
N GLY A 489 38.04 -12.51 20.67
CA GLY A 489 37.31 -12.85 19.45
C GLY A 489 36.31 -11.79 19.01
N ALA A 490 35.76 -11.96 17.83
CA ALA A 490 34.71 -11.14 17.29
C ALA A 490 33.90 -11.90 16.24
N MET A 491 32.59 -11.67 16.22
CA MET A 491 31.75 -12.04 15.10
C MET A 491 31.81 -10.89 14.10
N ALA A 492 32.43 -11.13 12.94
CA ALA A 492 32.66 -10.10 11.94
C ALA A 492 32.31 -10.62 10.55
N TYR A 493 32.07 -9.69 9.62
CA TYR A 493 31.64 -10.02 8.26
C TYR A 493 32.61 -11.00 7.58
N LYS A 494 32.08 -12.01 6.89
CA LYS A 494 32.87 -13.07 6.25
C LYS A 494 33.88 -12.47 5.27
N GLY A 495 35.17 -12.74 5.50
CA GLY A 495 36.27 -12.16 4.72
C GLY A 495 36.81 -10.83 5.22
N ALA A 496 36.31 -10.29 6.34
CA ALA A 496 36.88 -9.12 6.99
C ALA A 496 38.30 -9.41 7.55
N SER A 497 39.15 -8.38 7.54
CA SER A 497 40.43 -8.40 8.26
C SER A 497 40.19 -7.92 9.69
N VAL A 498 40.41 -8.78 10.68
CA VAL A 498 40.05 -8.50 12.08
C VAL A 498 41.29 -8.52 12.98
N SER A 499 41.40 -7.52 13.83
CA SER A 499 42.44 -7.41 14.87
C SER A 499 41.83 -6.89 16.17
N ALA A 500 42.51 -7.09 17.28
CA ALA A 500 42.14 -6.51 18.56
C ALA A 500 43.33 -5.83 19.22
N THR A 501 43.08 -4.89 20.13
CA THR A 501 44.11 -4.32 21.00
C THR A 501 43.72 -4.49 22.46
N LEU A 502 44.70 -4.85 23.29
CA LEU A 502 44.57 -4.93 24.74
C LEU A 502 45.92 -4.56 25.38
N ASN A 503 45.89 -3.68 26.39
CA ASN A 503 47.09 -3.15 27.04
C ASN A 503 48.15 -2.60 26.06
N GLY A 504 47.70 -1.89 25.01
CA GLY A 504 48.58 -1.33 23.99
C GLY A 504 49.22 -2.35 23.04
N LYS A 505 48.90 -3.65 23.16
CA LYS A 505 49.38 -4.71 22.25
C LYS A 505 48.31 -5.09 21.24
N THR A 506 48.70 -5.26 19.98
CA THR A 506 47.82 -5.73 18.90
C THR A 506 47.81 -7.26 18.83
N ILE A 507 46.62 -7.83 18.67
CA ILE A 507 46.32 -9.26 18.58
C ILE A 507 45.68 -9.48 17.21
N ARG A 508 46.27 -10.34 16.39
CA ARG A 508 45.68 -10.71 15.11
C ARG A 508 44.61 -11.78 15.34
N LEU A 509 43.40 -11.59 14.80
CA LEU A 509 42.33 -12.57 14.89
C LEU A 509 42.21 -13.34 13.57
N THR A 510 42.02 -14.66 13.66
CA THR A 510 41.86 -15.56 12.51
C THR A 510 40.49 -16.22 12.55
N GLN A 511 39.86 -16.40 11.39
CA GLN A 511 38.59 -17.10 11.27
C GLN A 511 38.69 -18.52 11.83
N LYS A 512 37.66 -18.98 12.54
CA LYS A 512 37.52 -20.35 13.04
C LYS A 512 36.39 -21.06 12.29
N ASP A 513 36.63 -22.32 11.90
CA ASP A 513 35.60 -23.19 11.35
C ASP A 513 34.67 -23.64 12.50
N SER A 514 33.44 -23.12 12.51
CA SER A 514 32.41 -23.61 13.43
C SER A 514 31.83 -24.90 12.87
N GLY A 515 32.05 -26.04 13.53
CA GLY A 515 31.50 -27.35 13.14
C GLY A 515 29.97 -27.51 13.24
N ALA A 516 29.21 -26.43 13.17
CA ALA A 516 27.77 -26.45 12.88
C ALA A 516 27.59 -26.36 11.37
N ALA A 517 26.62 -27.08 10.81
CA ALA A 517 26.38 -27.17 9.37
C ALA A 517 26.64 -25.83 8.67
N ASP A 518 27.69 -25.84 7.85
CA ASP A 518 28.12 -24.73 7.01
C ASP A 518 27.02 -24.53 5.96
N THR A 519 25.99 -23.74 6.28
CA THR A 519 25.23 -23.09 5.22
C THR A 519 26.21 -22.11 4.61
N ALA A 520 26.59 -22.33 3.36
CA ALA A 520 27.58 -21.53 2.63
C ALA A 520 27.32 -20.00 2.68
N ASP A 521 26.11 -19.61 3.09
CA ASP A 521 25.50 -18.27 3.06
C ASP A 521 25.62 -17.46 4.37
N ALA A 522 26.36 -17.92 5.39
CA ALA A 522 26.52 -17.11 6.62
C ALA A 522 27.30 -15.80 6.36
N LEU A 523 26.65 -14.65 6.50
CA LEU A 523 27.24 -13.31 6.31
C LEU A 523 28.29 -12.94 7.37
N TYR A 524 28.23 -13.53 8.57
CA TYR A 524 29.17 -13.29 9.66
C TYR A 524 29.82 -14.60 10.13
N VAL A 525 31.11 -14.54 10.40
CA VAL A 525 31.90 -15.67 10.92
C VAL A 525 32.71 -15.25 12.14
N TYR A 526 33.10 -16.22 12.95
CA TYR A 526 33.82 -15.96 14.18
C TYR A 526 35.33 -15.90 13.95
N TYR A 527 35.95 -14.79 14.34
CA TYR A 527 37.39 -14.57 14.34
C TYR A 527 37.89 -14.63 15.78
N SER A 528 39.01 -15.32 16.03
CA SER A 528 39.62 -15.37 17.38
C SER A 528 41.14 -15.38 17.35
N GLY A 529 41.75 -15.03 18.48
CA GLY A 529 43.18 -15.01 18.74
C GLY A 529 43.44 -14.99 20.24
N SER A 530 44.61 -15.45 20.66
CA SER A 530 44.94 -15.57 22.09
C SER A 530 45.78 -14.41 22.60
N TYR A 531 45.55 -14.00 23.85
CA TYR A 531 46.35 -13.01 24.56
C TYR A 531 46.68 -13.48 25.97
N THR A 532 47.98 -13.62 26.29
CA THR A 532 48.43 -13.98 27.64
C THR A 532 48.61 -12.72 28.49
N CYS A 533 47.85 -12.64 29.58
CA CYS A 533 47.93 -11.55 30.54
C CYS A 533 49.30 -11.51 31.25
N PRO A 534 49.79 -10.33 31.65
CA PRO A 534 50.97 -10.19 32.51
C PRO A 534 50.83 -11.00 33.81
N GLN A 535 51.95 -11.36 34.43
CA GLN A 535 51.96 -12.00 35.75
C GLN A 535 51.46 -11.02 36.82
N SER A 536 50.82 -11.55 37.87
CA SER A 536 50.28 -10.76 38.98
C SER A 536 51.38 -9.99 39.70
N THR A 537 51.08 -8.78 40.16
CA THR A 537 51.98 -7.94 40.96
C THR A 537 51.34 -7.61 42.31
N SER A 538 51.97 -6.81 43.16
CA SER A 538 51.41 -6.42 44.47
C SER A 538 50.16 -5.51 44.39
N SER A 539 49.75 -5.08 43.20
CA SER A 539 48.58 -4.24 42.96
C SER A 539 47.83 -4.66 41.70
N ASP A 540 46.51 -4.51 41.67
CA ASP A 540 45.71 -4.83 40.49
C ASP A 540 46.19 -4.06 39.25
N GLN A 541 46.42 -4.78 38.15
CA GLN A 541 46.86 -4.19 36.90
C GLN A 541 45.68 -4.05 35.94
N LYS A 542 45.23 -2.83 35.71
CA LYS A 542 44.15 -2.53 34.75
C LYS A 542 44.71 -2.51 33.33
N LEU A 543 44.46 -3.56 32.55
CA LEU A 543 44.94 -3.70 31.17
C LEU A 543 44.10 -2.89 30.15
N GLY A 544 42.95 -2.37 30.59
CA GLY A 544 42.03 -1.63 29.75
C GLY A 544 41.06 -2.53 28.98
N SER A 545 40.29 -1.93 28.08
CA SER A 545 39.31 -2.65 27.26
C SER A 545 39.96 -3.33 26.07
N VAL A 546 39.43 -4.50 25.73
CA VAL A 546 39.63 -5.09 24.42
C VAL A 546 38.96 -4.19 23.39
N SER A 547 39.71 -3.69 22.41
CA SER A 547 39.14 -2.96 21.28
C SER A 547 39.38 -3.76 20.02
N VAL A 548 38.31 -4.25 19.39
CA VAL A 548 38.39 -4.97 18.11
C VAL A 548 38.27 -3.95 16.99
N TYR A 549 39.08 -4.12 15.96
CA TYR A 549 39.09 -3.36 14.72
C TYR A 549 38.91 -4.34 13.57
N ALA A 550 37.93 -4.10 12.72
CA ALA A 550 37.71 -4.89 11.53
C ALA A 550 37.65 -3.99 10.30
N THR A 551 38.25 -4.45 9.22
CA THR A 551 38.17 -3.78 7.92
C THR A 551 37.61 -4.73 6.87
N TYR A 552 36.67 -4.22 6.07
CA TYR A 552 36.04 -4.97 4.98
C TYR A 552 35.71 -4.00 3.85
N ALA A 553 36.11 -4.33 2.62
CA ALA A 553 35.90 -3.52 1.42
C ALA A 553 36.26 -2.03 1.58
N GLY A 554 37.37 -1.71 2.27
CA GLY A 554 37.85 -0.33 2.50
C GLY A 554 37.15 0.42 3.65
N MET A 555 36.08 -0.13 4.21
CA MET A 555 35.41 0.40 5.41
C MET A 555 36.10 -0.15 6.66
N SER A 556 36.10 0.63 7.74
CA SER A 556 36.68 0.24 9.04
C SER A 556 35.65 0.46 10.14
N GLU A 557 35.48 -0.54 10.99
CA GLU A 557 34.68 -0.45 12.21
C GLU A 557 35.54 -0.83 13.41
N SER A 558 35.26 -0.21 14.55
CA SER A 558 35.86 -0.62 15.81
C SER A 558 34.79 -0.81 16.86
N LYS A 559 34.92 -1.87 17.65
CA LYS A 559 33.99 -2.19 18.72
C LYS A 559 34.75 -2.54 19.99
N ARG A 560 34.38 -1.86 21.08
CA ARG A 560 35.03 -2.00 22.37
C ARG A 560 34.31 -3.07 23.20
N GLY A 561 35.05 -4.09 23.60
CA GLY A 561 34.63 -5.13 24.51
C GLY A 561 34.94 -4.79 25.97
N GLY A 562 34.93 -5.83 26.80
CA GLY A 562 35.19 -5.75 28.23
C GLY A 562 36.58 -5.26 28.59
N SER A 563 36.69 -4.58 29.72
CA SER A 563 37.99 -4.28 30.34
C SER A 563 38.56 -5.44 31.12
N ILE A 564 39.84 -5.74 30.92
CA ILE A 564 40.56 -6.78 31.63
C ILE A 564 41.34 -6.15 32.78
N THR A 565 41.21 -6.74 33.97
CA THR A 565 42.06 -6.43 35.13
C THR A 565 42.79 -7.70 35.55
N VAL A 566 44.11 -7.63 35.74
CA VAL A 566 44.87 -8.71 36.35
C VAL A 566 44.90 -8.47 37.86
N MET A 567 44.45 -9.45 38.63
CA MET A 567 44.44 -9.36 40.09
C MET A 567 45.86 -9.38 40.67
N LYS A 568 46.03 -8.68 41.80
CA LYS A 568 47.27 -8.72 42.57
C LYS A 568 47.62 -10.12 43.09
N THR A 569 48.89 -10.34 43.42
CA THR A 569 49.39 -11.57 44.04
C THR A 569 48.98 -11.61 45.52
N ASP A 570 48.28 -12.66 45.94
CA ASP A 570 48.09 -12.94 47.37
C ASP A 570 49.33 -13.66 47.91
N GLU A 571 49.99 -13.09 48.93
CA GLU A 571 51.13 -13.75 49.58
C GLU A 571 50.70 -14.94 50.44
N PRO A 572 51.46 -16.06 50.44
CA PRO A 572 51.29 -17.15 51.39
C PRO A 572 51.97 -16.79 52.72
N SER A 573 51.23 -16.75 53.82
CA SER A 573 51.81 -16.68 55.17
C SER A 573 52.45 -18.03 55.53
N GLY A 574 53.78 -18.10 55.50
CA GLY A 574 54.56 -19.24 55.97
C GLY A 574 54.75 -19.29 57.49
N GLY A 575 55.10 -20.49 57.99
CA GLY A 575 55.58 -20.72 59.36
C GLY A 575 55.93 -22.19 59.59
N ASP A 576 57.23 -22.45 59.67
CA ASP A 576 57.95 -23.74 59.65
C ASP A 576 57.60 -24.81 60.72
N GLY A 577 57.79 -26.07 60.32
CA GLY A 577 58.88 -26.87 60.89
C GLY A 577 58.59 -27.85 62.03
N SER A 578 58.51 -29.13 61.62
CA SER A 578 59.02 -30.32 62.31
C SER A 578 58.16 -31.09 63.31
N ASP A 579 58.34 -32.40 63.12
CA ASP A 579 58.10 -33.56 63.96
C ASP A 579 56.78 -34.34 63.91
N SER A 580 57.01 -35.59 63.51
CA SER A 580 56.13 -36.71 63.30
C SER A 580 55.41 -37.19 64.57
N SER A 581 54.36 -37.95 64.29
CA SER A 581 53.61 -38.88 65.14
C SER A 581 52.23 -38.30 65.45
N SER A 582 51.15 -39.04 65.50
CA SER A 582 50.85 -40.44 65.27
C SER A 582 49.35 -40.53 65.58
N SER A 583 48.67 -41.41 64.86
CA SER A 583 47.46 -42.12 65.31
C SER A 583 46.24 -41.31 65.72
N GLY A 584 45.13 -41.79 65.18
CA GLY A 584 44.05 -42.22 66.07
C GLY A 584 42.78 -41.48 65.76
N GLY A 585 41.88 -42.20 65.09
CA GLY A 585 40.55 -41.73 64.80
C GLY A 585 39.71 -41.53 66.05
N GLY A 586 38.52 -41.02 65.82
CA GLY A 586 37.53 -40.87 66.86
C GLY A 586 36.50 -39.86 66.41
N GLU A 587 35.26 -40.33 66.36
CA GLU A 587 34.06 -39.59 66.07
C GLU A 587 33.92 -38.33 66.95
N GLU A 588 33.42 -37.23 66.38
CA GLU A 588 32.70 -36.18 67.11
C GLU A 588 31.56 -35.70 66.17
N SER A 589 30.28 -36.03 66.41
CA SER A 589 29.39 -35.47 67.43
C SER A 589 29.51 -33.97 67.59
N GLY A 590 28.42 -33.26 67.30
CA GLY A 590 28.41 -31.81 67.12
C GLY A 590 28.80 -30.99 68.34
N SER A 591 29.21 -29.76 68.04
CA SER A 591 29.16 -28.63 68.96
C SER A 591 28.72 -27.41 68.16
N GLY A 592 27.65 -26.79 68.63
CA GLY A 592 27.16 -25.52 68.12
C GLY A 592 28.21 -24.42 68.28
N GLY A 593 28.34 -23.61 67.22
CA GLY A 593 29.11 -22.37 67.21
C GLY A 593 28.38 -21.38 66.32
N GLN A 594 27.52 -20.58 66.94
CA GLN A 594 26.80 -19.46 66.32
C GLN A 594 27.75 -18.27 66.19
N GLY A 595 27.82 -17.64 65.01
CA GLY A 595 28.34 -16.26 64.87
C GLY A 595 29.43 -16.06 63.83
N GLY A 596 29.02 -15.73 62.60
CA GLY A 596 29.90 -15.28 61.52
C GLY A 596 29.40 -15.70 60.15
N GLY A 597 28.12 -15.45 59.84
CA GLY A 597 27.51 -15.89 58.58
C GLY A 597 28.26 -15.32 57.38
N ALA A 598 28.89 -16.18 56.59
CA ALA A 598 29.52 -15.77 55.33
C ALA A 598 28.48 -15.00 54.49
N VAL A 599 28.80 -13.74 54.19
CA VAL A 599 28.01 -12.93 53.27
C VAL A 599 28.24 -13.49 51.88
N LEU A 600 27.20 -14.08 51.28
CA LEU A 600 27.27 -14.66 49.94
C LEU A 600 26.51 -13.76 48.95
N GLN A 601 26.94 -13.80 47.70
CA GLN A 601 26.20 -13.17 46.61
C GLN A 601 24.92 -13.97 46.34
N HIS A 602 23.79 -13.30 46.40
CA HIS A 602 22.49 -13.87 46.08
C HIS A 602 21.91 -13.19 44.85
N ALA A 603 21.27 -13.98 44.00
CA ALA A 603 20.40 -13.49 42.95
C ALA A 603 19.00 -13.30 43.57
N VAL A 604 18.46 -12.10 43.51
CA VAL A 604 17.08 -11.78 43.92
C VAL A 604 16.29 -11.40 42.68
N VAL A 605 15.30 -12.22 42.32
CA VAL A 605 14.47 -12.01 41.12
C VAL A 605 13.69 -10.71 41.22
N THR A 606 13.88 -9.82 40.24
CA THR A 606 13.23 -8.51 40.16
C THR A 606 12.21 -8.40 39.04
N SER A 607 12.38 -9.17 37.97
CA SER A 607 11.34 -9.37 36.95
C SER A 607 10.12 -10.06 37.57
N THR A 608 8.97 -10.02 36.88
CA THR A 608 7.77 -10.77 37.29
C THR A 608 8.10 -12.27 37.42
N TYR A 609 8.89 -12.79 36.47
CA TYR A 609 9.42 -14.15 36.44
C TYR A 609 10.83 -14.17 35.85
N ALA A 610 11.71 -15.00 36.39
CA ALA A 610 12.99 -15.36 35.77
C ALA A 610 12.88 -16.75 35.14
N GLU A 611 13.14 -16.84 33.83
CA GLU A 611 13.18 -18.13 33.13
C GLU A 611 14.33 -19.00 33.66
N LYS A 612 14.04 -20.30 33.83
CA LYS A 612 15.03 -21.29 34.23
C LYS A 612 15.61 -22.01 33.01
N TYR A 613 16.89 -22.29 33.10
CA TYR A 613 17.67 -23.03 32.11
C TYR A 613 18.41 -24.20 32.79
N PRO A 614 18.78 -25.26 32.04
CA PRO A 614 19.54 -26.37 32.58
C PRO A 614 20.85 -25.92 33.24
N TYR A 615 21.15 -26.47 34.40
CA TYR A 615 22.32 -26.09 35.20
C TYR A 615 23.65 -26.26 34.45
N LEU A 616 24.51 -25.24 34.51
CA LEU A 616 25.83 -25.16 33.83
C LEU A 616 25.77 -25.19 32.29
N SER A 617 24.59 -25.11 31.68
CA SER A 617 24.49 -24.92 30.24
C SER A 617 24.70 -23.44 29.87
N THR A 618 25.41 -23.16 28.77
CA THR A 618 25.21 -21.92 28.00
C THR A 618 23.97 -22.15 27.17
N PRO A 619 22.79 -21.66 27.57
CA PRO A 619 21.58 -22.13 26.95
C PRO A 619 21.46 -21.46 25.60
N THR A 620 21.38 -22.26 24.53
CA THR A 620 20.82 -21.79 23.27
C THR A 620 19.34 -21.43 23.47
N TYR A 621 18.58 -22.10 24.37
CA TYR A 621 17.16 -21.81 24.66
C TYR A 621 16.68 -22.27 26.06
N ALA A 622 15.57 -21.69 26.57
CA ALA A 622 14.85 -22.17 27.75
C ALA A 622 14.01 -23.40 27.41
N GLU A 623 14.08 -24.46 28.22
CA GLU A 623 13.30 -25.68 27.99
C GLU A 623 11.84 -25.51 28.43
N GLY A 624 10.90 -26.00 27.62
CA GLY A 624 9.46 -25.94 27.86
C GLY A 624 8.98 -26.62 29.16
N VAL A 625 9.87 -27.36 29.83
CA VAL A 625 9.59 -28.20 31.00
C VAL A 625 9.95 -27.52 32.34
N LEU A 626 10.83 -26.51 32.34
CA LEU A 626 11.26 -25.84 33.58
C LEU A 626 10.30 -24.71 33.97
N PHE A 627 9.70 -24.81 35.16
CA PHE A 627 8.81 -23.78 35.71
C PHE A 627 9.61 -22.52 36.11
N PRO A 628 9.26 -21.27 35.75
CA PRO A 628 10.07 -20.09 36.06
C PRO A 628 10.06 -19.72 37.56
N LEU A 629 11.06 -18.94 38.00
CA LEU A 629 11.11 -18.42 39.38
C LEU A 629 10.35 -17.09 39.48
N PRO A 630 9.38 -16.93 40.40
CA PRO A 630 8.66 -15.67 40.56
C PRO A 630 9.52 -14.57 41.18
N LYS A 631 9.10 -13.32 41.00
CA LYS A 631 9.65 -12.15 41.67
C LYS A 631 9.87 -12.39 43.18
N ASN A 632 10.94 -11.81 43.71
CA ASN A 632 11.41 -11.93 45.10
C ASN A 632 12.00 -13.30 45.48
N THR A 633 12.03 -14.28 44.57
CA THR A 633 12.79 -15.51 44.80
C THR A 633 14.27 -15.16 44.96
N ARG A 634 14.91 -15.75 45.97
CA ARG A 634 16.32 -15.55 46.29
C ARG A 634 17.06 -16.87 46.21
N ASP A 635 18.25 -16.87 45.61
CA ASP A 635 19.14 -18.03 45.63
C ASP A 635 20.62 -17.60 45.67
N VAL A 636 21.51 -18.48 46.12
CA VAL A 636 22.96 -18.27 46.16
C VAL A 636 23.54 -18.42 44.76
N ILE A 637 24.32 -17.43 44.34
CA ILE A 637 25.07 -17.48 43.08
C ILE A 637 26.30 -18.35 43.30
N GLN A 638 26.45 -19.41 42.50
CA GLN A 638 27.66 -20.24 42.51
C GLN A 638 28.68 -19.80 41.46
N SER A 639 28.21 -19.36 40.30
CA SER A 639 29.07 -18.86 39.24
C SER A 639 28.25 -18.00 38.27
N LYS A 640 28.92 -17.09 37.57
CA LYS A 640 28.34 -16.33 36.46
C LYS A 640 29.02 -16.78 35.16
N ASN A 641 28.22 -17.07 34.13
CA ASN A 641 28.68 -17.39 32.79
C ASN A 641 27.99 -16.47 31.78
N GLY A 642 28.72 -15.47 31.28
CA GLY A 642 28.16 -14.42 30.41
C GLY A 642 26.99 -13.69 31.07
N SER A 643 25.85 -13.66 30.39
CA SER A 643 24.59 -13.05 30.90
C SER A 643 23.80 -13.97 31.82
N TYR A 644 24.32 -15.14 32.20
CA TYR A 644 23.61 -16.13 33.02
C TYR A 644 24.27 -16.36 34.38
N LEU A 645 23.45 -16.64 35.39
CA LEU A 645 23.86 -16.97 36.75
C LEU A 645 23.50 -18.43 37.03
N ASN A 646 24.49 -19.23 37.39
CA ASN A 646 24.28 -20.59 37.90
C ASN A 646 24.08 -20.49 39.41
N LEU A 647 22.92 -20.97 39.85
CA LEU A 647 22.48 -20.88 41.22
C LEU A 647 22.69 -22.20 41.94
N ARG A 648 22.84 -22.14 43.27
CA ARG A 648 23.13 -23.30 44.11
C ARG A 648 21.98 -24.31 44.15
N SER A 649 20.73 -23.89 43.90
CA SER A 649 19.60 -24.82 43.67
C SER A 649 19.73 -25.71 42.44
N GLY A 650 20.78 -25.55 41.62
CA GLY A 650 20.93 -26.34 40.41
C GLY A 650 20.10 -25.80 39.25
N THR A 651 19.98 -24.49 39.16
CA THR A 651 19.25 -23.77 38.11
C THR A 651 20.16 -22.71 37.51
N THR A 652 20.00 -22.43 36.21
CA THR A 652 20.59 -21.26 35.56
C THR A 652 19.50 -20.23 35.23
N ILE A 653 19.75 -18.95 35.47
CA ILE A 653 18.82 -17.84 35.14
C ILE A 653 19.56 -16.67 34.46
N LYS A 654 18.84 -15.78 33.78
CA LYS A 654 19.43 -14.56 33.20
C LYS A 654 19.74 -13.54 34.29
N SER A 655 20.91 -12.93 34.20
CA SER A 655 21.36 -11.86 35.10
C SER A 655 20.53 -10.56 34.96
N SER A 656 19.86 -10.34 33.83
CA SER A 656 18.93 -9.22 33.63
C SER A 656 17.66 -9.30 34.47
N ASP A 657 17.30 -10.50 34.91
CA ASP A 657 16.02 -10.78 35.58
C ASP A 657 16.13 -10.62 37.11
N VAL A 658 17.35 -10.32 37.60
CA VAL A 658 17.66 -10.29 39.03
C VAL A 658 18.49 -9.07 39.42
N THR A 659 18.48 -8.77 40.72
CA THR A 659 19.51 -7.96 41.36
C THR A 659 20.45 -8.85 42.15
N ILE A 660 21.75 -8.58 42.08
CA ILE A 660 22.76 -9.29 42.88
C ILE A 660 22.90 -8.56 44.21
N GLN A 661 22.67 -9.27 45.31
CA GLN A 661 22.74 -8.70 46.67
C GLN A 661 23.69 -9.51 47.55
N ASN A 662 24.46 -8.81 48.37
CA ASN A 662 25.33 -9.41 49.39
C ASN A 662 24.51 -9.60 50.67
N LEU A 663 24.09 -10.83 50.93
CA LEU A 663 23.18 -11.15 52.03
C LEU A 663 23.76 -12.30 52.85
N ALA A 664 23.50 -12.31 54.16
CA ALA A 664 23.84 -13.44 55.01
C ALA A 664 23.15 -14.71 54.48
N PHE A 665 23.89 -15.81 54.36
CA PHE A 665 23.31 -17.08 53.91
C PHE A 665 22.18 -17.49 54.87
N GLY A 666 20.95 -17.57 54.34
CA GLY A 666 19.74 -17.85 55.12
C GLY A 666 19.67 -19.26 55.70
N GLY A 667 20.65 -20.12 55.41
CA GLY A 667 20.71 -21.49 55.91
C GLY A 667 19.62 -22.38 55.35
N ASN A 668 19.29 -23.43 56.09
CA ASN A 668 18.11 -24.25 55.82
C ASN A 668 16.84 -23.42 56.06
N ASN A 669 15.77 -23.77 55.35
CA ASN A 669 14.48 -23.09 55.40
C ASN A 669 13.43 -23.99 56.08
N THR A 670 12.63 -23.42 56.96
CA THR A 670 11.52 -24.10 57.64
C THR A 670 10.21 -23.81 56.92
N ILE A 671 9.40 -24.85 56.67
CA ILE A 671 8.02 -24.67 56.22
C ILE A 671 7.16 -24.42 57.47
N ASN A 672 6.90 -23.15 57.74
CA ASN A 672 6.15 -22.67 58.92
C ASN A 672 4.65 -22.99 58.84
N SER A 673 4.10 -23.05 57.62
CA SER A 673 2.70 -23.41 57.36
C SER A 673 2.55 -23.94 55.93
N LEU A 674 1.74 -24.97 55.76
CA LEU A 674 1.37 -25.52 54.44
C LEU A 674 -0.15 -25.66 54.36
N LYS A 675 -0.79 -24.77 53.60
CA LYS A 675 -2.25 -24.76 53.42
C LYS A 675 -2.62 -24.98 51.97
N ALA A 676 -3.67 -25.76 51.72
CA ALA A 676 -4.22 -25.95 50.38
C ALA A 676 -5.76 -25.97 50.41
N GLY A 677 -6.38 -25.36 49.40
CA GLY A 677 -7.83 -25.31 49.24
C GLY A 677 -8.25 -24.84 47.85
N VAL A 678 -9.55 -24.81 47.60
CA VAL A 678 -10.12 -24.27 46.35
C VAL A 678 -10.58 -22.84 46.59
N GLU A 679 -10.18 -21.93 45.71
CA GLU A 679 -10.59 -20.53 45.71
C GLU A 679 -11.04 -20.15 44.30
N GLY A 680 -12.34 -19.90 44.12
CA GLY A 680 -12.90 -19.61 42.79
C GLY A 680 -12.64 -20.74 41.80
N THR A 681 -11.86 -20.44 40.75
CA THR A 681 -11.50 -21.38 39.66
C THR A 681 -10.09 -21.98 39.81
N GLU A 682 -9.49 -21.86 40.99
CA GLU A 682 -8.12 -22.29 41.25
C GLU A 682 -8.04 -23.23 42.46
N THR A 683 -7.14 -24.21 42.40
CA THR A 683 -6.63 -24.87 43.60
C THR A 683 -5.38 -24.14 44.08
N VAL A 684 -5.44 -23.54 45.27
CA VAL A 684 -4.41 -22.65 45.79
C VAL A 684 -3.64 -23.31 46.93
N PHE A 685 -2.31 -23.30 46.84
CA PHE A 685 -1.38 -23.69 47.90
C PHE A 685 -0.70 -22.44 48.45
N ARG A 686 -0.60 -22.34 49.77
CA ARG A 686 0.14 -21.30 50.49
C ARG A 686 1.18 -21.95 51.39
N ILE A 687 2.44 -21.67 51.12
CA ILE A 687 3.60 -22.29 51.76
C ILE A 687 4.42 -21.18 52.42
N ALA A 688 4.30 -21.03 53.73
CA ALA A 688 5.05 -20.02 54.48
C ALA A 688 6.45 -20.55 54.81
N LEU A 689 7.47 -19.77 54.44
CA LEU A 689 8.88 -20.09 54.58
C LEU A 689 9.58 -19.05 55.46
N ASP A 690 10.79 -19.34 55.93
CA ASP A 690 11.62 -18.37 56.66
C ASP A 690 12.13 -17.25 55.73
N TRP A 691 12.34 -17.58 54.46
CA TRP A 691 12.74 -16.67 53.38
C TRP A 691 12.32 -17.24 52.01
N ASN A 692 12.31 -16.39 50.97
CA ASN A 692 11.83 -16.72 49.62
C ASN A 692 12.80 -17.63 48.86
N ALA A 693 12.76 -18.93 49.13
CA ALA A 693 13.61 -19.94 48.49
C ALA A 693 13.18 -20.29 47.05
N PRO A 694 14.09 -20.83 46.23
CA PRO A 694 13.73 -21.34 44.91
C PRO A 694 12.95 -22.66 45.04
N PHE A 695 12.24 -23.00 43.96
CA PHE A 695 11.49 -24.25 43.86
C PHE A 695 11.45 -24.78 42.43
N SER A 696 10.94 -26.00 42.26
CA SER A 696 10.64 -26.60 40.97
C SER A 696 9.30 -27.33 40.98
N ILE A 697 8.68 -27.45 39.81
CA ILE A 697 7.47 -28.24 39.57
C ILE A 697 7.81 -29.26 38.48
N ALA A 698 7.58 -30.54 38.76
CA ALA A 698 7.79 -31.63 37.82
C ALA A 698 6.49 -32.41 37.58
N LEU A 699 6.24 -32.79 36.33
CA LEU A 699 5.10 -33.60 35.91
C LEU A 699 5.57 -35.04 35.69
N SER A 700 4.89 -36.04 36.26
CA SER A 700 5.28 -37.44 36.14
C SER A 700 4.10 -38.38 35.81
N PRO A 701 4.22 -39.28 34.80
CA PRO A 701 5.36 -39.41 33.89
C PRO A 701 5.58 -38.11 33.09
N GLY A 702 6.85 -37.80 32.80
CA GLY A 702 7.21 -36.68 31.94
C GLY A 702 6.74 -36.90 30.51
N PRO A 703 6.91 -35.92 29.61
CA PRO A 703 6.67 -36.13 28.19
C PRO A 703 7.57 -37.29 27.70
N VAL A 704 6.96 -38.27 27.02
CA VAL A 704 7.67 -39.35 26.33
C VAL A 704 7.71 -38.98 24.84
N SER A 705 8.90 -38.84 24.27
CA SER A 705 9.10 -38.75 22.81
C SER A 705 9.14 -40.14 22.21
N ASP A 706 8.50 -40.31 21.05
CA ASP A 706 8.77 -41.47 20.19
C ASP A 706 9.98 -41.20 19.26
N GLU A 707 10.43 -39.93 19.13
CA GLU A 707 11.56 -39.51 18.30
C GLU A 707 12.29 -38.31 18.93
N ASP A 708 13.63 -38.32 18.93
CA ASP A 708 14.51 -37.30 19.53
C ASP A 708 14.66 -36.00 18.70
N GLU A 709 13.69 -35.65 17.85
CA GLU A 709 13.79 -34.52 16.90
C GLU A 709 12.81 -33.35 17.16
N ILE A 710 13.26 -32.13 16.82
CA ILE A 710 12.42 -30.93 16.73
C ILE A 710 11.33 -31.20 15.69
N GLY A 711 10.07 -31.22 16.10
CA GLY A 711 8.93 -31.58 15.23
C GLY A 711 8.16 -32.81 15.68
N ALA A 712 8.65 -33.56 16.68
CA ALA A 712 7.96 -34.72 17.23
C ALA A 712 6.65 -34.39 17.96
N SER A 713 5.70 -35.33 17.95
CA SER A 713 4.45 -35.26 18.71
C SER A 713 4.57 -36.04 20.03
N TYR A 714 4.57 -35.35 21.18
CA TYR A 714 4.54 -35.98 22.50
C TYR A 714 3.16 -36.53 22.83
N GLN A 715 3.05 -37.53 23.71
CA GLN A 715 1.80 -37.85 24.42
C GLN A 715 1.89 -37.36 25.87
N PHE A 716 0.99 -36.45 26.25
CA PHE A 716 0.96 -35.94 27.63
C PHE A 716 0.05 -36.80 28.51
N ALA A 717 0.64 -37.52 29.46
CA ALA A 717 -0.06 -38.48 30.33
C ALA A 717 0.38 -38.40 31.81
N ALA A 718 0.71 -37.20 32.30
CA ALA A 718 1.13 -37.02 33.68
C ALA A 718 0.02 -37.41 34.67
N ASN A 719 0.39 -38.10 35.75
CA ASN A 719 -0.50 -38.55 36.82
C ASN A 719 -0.21 -37.83 38.15
N THR A 720 0.97 -37.23 38.26
CA THR A 720 1.43 -36.56 39.48
C THR A 720 2.14 -35.25 39.16
N VAL A 721 2.02 -34.30 40.10
CA VAL A 721 2.72 -33.01 40.08
C VAL A 721 3.56 -32.94 41.35
N THR A 722 4.88 -32.86 41.22
CA THR A 722 5.81 -32.77 42.34
C THR A 722 6.34 -31.36 42.46
N ILE A 723 6.00 -30.67 43.54
CA ILE A 723 6.60 -29.39 43.93
C ILE A 723 7.80 -29.71 44.81
N THR A 724 8.99 -29.25 44.44
CA THR A 724 10.21 -29.40 45.25
C THR A 724 10.67 -28.03 45.71
N LEU A 725 10.68 -27.81 47.02
CA LEU A 725 11.18 -26.60 47.66
C LEU A 725 12.66 -26.79 47.99
N ASP A 726 13.52 -25.95 47.42
CA ASP A 726 14.95 -25.98 47.70
C ASP A 726 15.26 -25.38 49.07
N TYR A 727 16.34 -25.84 49.71
CA TYR A 727 16.76 -25.46 51.07
C TYR A 727 15.80 -25.84 52.20
N ALA A 728 14.59 -26.32 51.90
CA ALA A 728 13.61 -26.70 52.91
C ALA A 728 14.02 -28.00 53.63
N SER A 729 14.27 -27.93 54.94
CA SER A 729 14.75 -29.08 55.75
C SER A 729 13.75 -29.59 56.79
N GLU A 730 12.70 -28.82 57.07
CA GLU A 730 11.74 -29.10 58.12
C GLU A 730 10.34 -28.59 57.75
N LEU A 731 9.31 -29.31 58.23
CA LEU A 731 7.91 -28.93 58.12
C LEU A 731 7.28 -28.94 59.52
N GLN A 732 6.71 -27.82 59.93
CA GLN A 732 5.95 -27.70 61.18
C GLN A 732 4.58 -28.37 60.99
N ALA A 733 4.48 -29.63 61.43
CA ALA A 733 3.35 -30.52 61.13
C ALA A 733 2.01 -30.01 61.69
N GLU A 734 2.03 -29.30 62.81
CA GLU A 734 0.88 -28.68 63.46
C GLU A 734 0.18 -27.61 62.60
N ASN A 735 0.86 -27.08 61.58
CA ASN A 735 0.37 -26.02 60.70
C ASN A 735 0.09 -26.51 59.27
N VAL A 736 -0.14 -27.82 59.10
CA VAL A 736 -0.48 -28.43 57.81
C VAL A 736 -2.00 -28.59 57.70
N ALA A 737 -2.61 -27.89 56.74
CA ALA A 737 -4.04 -27.98 56.44
C ALA A 737 -4.28 -28.03 54.93
N MET A 738 -4.30 -29.25 54.37
CA MET A 738 -4.54 -29.46 52.93
C MET A 738 -5.94 -30.03 52.67
N ASN A 739 -6.89 -29.19 52.27
CA ASN A 739 -8.22 -29.63 51.85
C ASN A 739 -8.28 -29.75 50.31
N LEU A 740 -7.98 -30.94 49.80
CA LEU A 740 -8.04 -31.24 48.35
C LEU A 740 -9.29 -32.01 47.94
N SER A 741 -10.19 -32.32 48.88
CA SER A 741 -11.41 -33.09 48.61
C SER A 741 -12.30 -32.42 47.55
N SER A 742 -12.33 -31.08 47.54
CA SER A 742 -13.05 -30.24 46.58
C SER A 742 -12.23 -29.82 45.36
N SER A 743 -10.92 -30.08 45.31
CA SER A 743 -10.07 -29.70 44.17
C SER A 743 -10.50 -30.46 42.90
N PRO A 744 -10.80 -29.80 41.77
CA PRO A 744 -11.14 -30.49 40.54
C PRO A 744 -9.95 -31.20 39.87
N ILE A 745 -8.72 -30.81 40.20
CA ILE A 745 -7.49 -31.27 39.55
C ILE A 745 -6.72 -32.29 40.39
N PHE A 746 -6.72 -32.18 41.72
CA PHE A 746 -5.95 -33.07 42.61
C PHE A 746 -6.85 -33.92 43.52
N SER A 747 -6.54 -35.21 43.64
CA SER A 747 -7.22 -36.17 44.54
C SER A 747 -6.55 -36.27 45.91
N GLY A 748 -5.28 -35.89 46.02
CA GLY A 748 -4.54 -35.97 47.27
C GLY A 748 -3.11 -35.42 47.14
N ALA A 749 -2.44 -35.32 48.29
CA ALA A 749 -1.05 -34.88 48.38
C ALA A 749 -0.28 -35.76 49.37
N LYS A 750 1.00 -35.96 49.10
CA LYS A 750 1.98 -36.56 50.02
C LYS A 750 3.17 -35.64 50.16
N THR A 751 3.81 -35.62 51.32
CA THR A 751 5.03 -34.85 51.53
C THR A 751 6.20 -35.75 51.88
N GLN A 752 7.40 -35.35 51.49
CA GLN A 752 8.62 -36.03 51.90
C GLN A 752 9.81 -35.08 51.97
N ARG A 753 10.68 -35.27 52.96
CA ARG A 753 11.99 -34.63 53.01
C ARG A 753 12.99 -35.50 52.29
N ILE A 754 13.80 -34.88 51.42
CA ILE A 754 14.91 -35.54 50.74
C ILE A 754 16.20 -34.75 50.97
N TYR A 755 17.32 -35.45 50.93
CA TYR A 755 18.64 -34.82 50.86
C TYR A 755 19.18 -34.99 49.45
N ASP A 756 19.46 -33.87 48.78
CA ASP A 756 20.05 -33.88 47.45
C ASP A 756 21.58 -33.90 47.59
N SER A 757 22.18 -35.05 47.32
CA SER A 757 23.63 -35.25 47.44
C SER A 757 24.42 -34.47 46.37
N LYS A 758 23.82 -34.21 45.20
CA LYS A 758 24.44 -33.46 44.11
C LYS A 758 24.61 -31.99 44.48
N PHE A 759 23.57 -31.38 45.03
CA PHE A 759 23.58 -29.96 45.42
C PHE A 759 23.88 -29.71 46.90
N LYS A 760 24.09 -30.80 47.67
CA LYS A 760 24.42 -30.79 49.09
C LYS A 760 23.45 -29.92 49.89
N MET A 761 22.15 -30.17 49.73
CA MET A 761 21.10 -29.44 50.43
C MET A 761 19.91 -30.34 50.76
N TYR A 762 19.17 -29.97 51.81
CA TYR A 762 17.84 -30.53 52.02
C TYR A 762 16.83 -29.90 51.06
N ARG A 763 15.89 -30.73 50.62
CA ARG A 763 14.73 -30.32 49.84
C ARG A 763 13.48 -30.93 50.44
N TYR A 764 12.36 -30.27 50.25
CA TYR A 764 11.07 -30.76 50.69
C TYR A 764 10.13 -30.88 49.51
N GLN A 765 9.57 -32.07 49.31
CA GLN A 765 8.69 -32.37 48.19
C GLN A 765 7.24 -32.46 48.63
N ILE A 766 6.36 -31.88 47.82
CA ILE A 766 4.91 -32.02 47.90
C ILE A 766 4.47 -32.68 46.60
N ILE A 767 4.06 -33.95 46.69
CA ILE A 767 3.68 -34.80 45.56
C ILE A 767 2.16 -34.83 45.50
N LEU A 768 1.60 -34.16 44.49
CA LEU A 768 0.16 -34.08 44.24
C LEU A 768 -0.26 -35.20 43.29
N THR A 769 -1.31 -35.93 43.64
CA THR A 769 -1.92 -36.93 42.76
C THR A 769 -3.02 -36.27 41.96
N MET A 770 -2.95 -36.38 40.63
CA MET A 770 -3.98 -35.84 39.73
C MET A 770 -5.24 -36.70 39.79
N ARG A 771 -6.42 -36.09 39.65
CA ARG A 771 -7.68 -36.83 39.54
C ARG A 771 -7.81 -37.60 38.24
N LYS A 772 -7.26 -37.02 37.17
CA LYS A 772 -7.30 -37.58 35.82
C LYS A 772 -5.93 -37.42 35.17
N THR A 773 -5.47 -38.51 34.58
CA THR A 773 -4.24 -38.56 33.79
C THR A 773 -4.25 -37.51 32.68
N GLY A 774 -3.14 -36.76 32.55
CA GLY A 774 -2.93 -35.76 31.51
C GLY A 774 -3.74 -34.48 31.65
N LYS A 775 -4.49 -34.29 32.75
CA LYS A 775 -5.37 -33.13 32.94
C LYS A 775 -4.75 -32.04 33.80
N TYR A 776 -3.84 -31.26 33.19
CA TYR A 776 -3.13 -30.15 33.83
C TYR A 776 -3.30 -28.86 33.00
N TYR A 777 -3.61 -27.75 33.65
CA TYR A 777 -3.93 -26.46 32.99
C TYR A 777 -2.91 -25.36 33.28
N GLY A 778 -1.73 -25.71 33.78
CA GLY A 778 -0.72 -24.73 34.19
C GLY A 778 -0.82 -24.33 35.66
N CYS A 779 0.16 -23.53 36.08
CA CYS A 779 0.28 -23.02 37.44
C CYS A 779 0.80 -21.59 37.41
N TYR A 780 0.17 -20.71 38.17
CA TYR A 780 0.71 -19.40 38.52
C TYR A 780 1.44 -19.50 39.87
N ALA A 781 2.52 -18.74 40.02
CA ALA A 781 3.29 -18.70 41.26
C ALA A 781 3.68 -17.26 41.61
N GLU A 782 3.61 -16.91 42.89
CA GLU A 782 4.07 -15.63 43.42
C GLU A 782 4.57 -15.77 44.86
N TYR A 783 5.41 -14.82 45.30
CA TYR A 783 5.73 -14.63 46.71
C TYR A 783 4.98 -13.43 47.27
N SER A 784 4.13 -13.68 48.28
CA SER A 784 3.54 -12.64 49.12
C SER A 784 4.26 -12.64 50.47
N SER A 785 5.12 -11.65 50.70
CA SER A 785 6.11 -11.65 51.78
C SER A 785 6.97 -12.93 51.73
N ASN A 786 6.94 -13.77 52.77
CA ASN A 786 7.64 -15.06 52.82
C ASN A 786 6.73 -16.27 52.53
N THR A 787 5.57 -16.05 51.89
CA THR A 787 4.64 -17.12 51.54
C THR A 787 4.66 -17.34 50.03
N LEU A 788 5.08 -18.54 49.61
CA LEU A 788 4.92 -18.99 48.24
C LEU A 788 3.45 -19.36 48.01
N VAL A 789 2.81 -18.67 47.07
CA VAL A 789 1.44 -18.93 46.64
C VAL A 789 1.50 -19.59 45.27
N LEU A 790 0.99 -20.82 45.17
CA LEU A 790 0.84 -21.56 43.91
C LEU A 790 -0.65 -21.68 43.59
N ARG A 791 -1.05 -21.25 42.40
CA ARG A 791 -2.43 -21.31 41.93
C ARG A 791 -2.48 -22.24 40.72
N PHE A 792 -3.13 -23.39 40.89
CA PHE A 792 -3.34 -24.35 39.82
C PHE A 792 -4.70 -24.10 39.20
N ASN A 793 -4.71 -23.75 37.92
CA ASN A 793 -5.94 -23.53 37.16
C ASN A 793 -6.71 -24.84 37.00
N HIS A 794 -8.03 -24.76 37.07
CA HIS A 794 -8.90 -25.86 36.65
C HIS A 794 -9.96 -25.34 35.68
N GLY A 795 -9.94 -25.88 34.46
CA GLY A 795 -10.76 -25.40 33.34
C GLY A 795 -12.26 -25.38 33.62
N ALA A 796 -13.00 -24.50 32.93
CA ALA A 796 -14.43 -24.37 33.09
C ALA A 796 -15.23 -25.57 32.55
N THR A 797 -16.47 -25.65 33.04
CA THR A 797 -17.47 -26.68 32.82
C THR A 797 -18.08 -26.64 31.42
N SER A 798 -18.23 -27.80 30.77
CA SER A 798 -19.18 -28.16 29.69
C SER A 798 -19.38 -27.33 28.41
N ASN A 799 -19.60 -26.03 28.54
CA ASN A 799 -19.84 -25.05 27.48
C ASN A 799 -18.75 -23.99 27.60
N LEU A 800 -18.38 -23.26 26.54
CA LEU A 800 -17.33 -22.24 26.66
C LEU A 800 -17.76 -21.04 27.56
N SER A 801 -18.95 -21.10 28.16
CA SER A 801 -19.45 -20.14 29.12
C SER A 801 -18.54 -20.08 30.35
N GLY A 802 -18.02 -18.89 30.63
CA GLY A 802 -17.07 -18.67 31.72
C GLY A 802 -15.62 -19.03 31.38
N VAL A 803 -15.32 -19.48 30.16
CA VAL A 803 -13.94 -19.61 29.66
C VAL A 803 -13.49 -18.28 29.07
N LYS A 804 -12.34 -17.77 29.51
CA LYS A 804 -11.66 -16.63 28.92
C LYS A 804 -10.53 -17.07 28.00
N ILE A 805 -10.54 -16.65 26.74
CA ILE A 805 -9.53 -17.04 25.74
C ILE A 805 -8.83 -15.79 25.22
N CYS A 806 -7.50 -15.82 25.17
CA CYS A 806 -6.70 -14.79 24.51
C CYS A 806 -6.37 -15.24 23.09
N ILE A 807 -6.75 -14.43 22.11
CA ILE A 807 -6.38 -14.61 20.70
C ILE A 807 -5.30 -13.58 20.34
N ASP A 808 -4.19 -14.04 19.81
CA ASP A 808 -3.07 -13.20 19.40
C ASP A 808 -2.90 -13.24 17.88
N PRO A 809 -3.33 -12.19 17.15
CA PRO A 809 -3.05 -12.10 15.72
C PRO A 809 -1.56 -11.78 15.49
N GLY A 810 -0.83 -12.67 14.82
CA GLY A 810 0.59 -12.54 14.51
C GLY A 810 0.95 -11.25 13.77
N HIS A 811 2.19 -10.77 13.93
CA HIS A 811 2.72 -9.59 13.24
C HIS A 811 1.91 -8.29 13.45
N GLY A 812 2.18 -7.23 12.67
CA GLY A 812 1.46 -5.95 12.72
C GLY A 812 2.37 -4.71 12.70
N GLY A 813 1.82 -3.58 12.25
CA GLY A 813 2.56 -2.34 12.06
C GLY A 813 3.64 -2.50 10.99
N TRP A 814 4.90 -2.27 11.38
CA TRP A 814 6.06 -2.35 10.50
C TRP A 814 6.49 -3.79 10.18
N ASP A 815 6.02 -4.77 10.97
CA ASP A 815 6.29 -6.19 10.77
C ASP A 815 5.18 -6.80 9.91
N PRO A 816 5.42 -7.09 8.61
CA PRO A 816 4.41 -7.65 7.71
C PRO A 816 4.16 -9.14 7.95
N GLY A 817 5.04 -9.82 8.69
CA GLY A 817 5.17 -11.27 8.67
C GLY A 817 5.74 -11.75 7.35
N THR A 818 5.28 -12.91 6.87
CA THR A 818 5.69 -13.36 5.53
C THR A 818 5.08 -12.49 4.42
N THR A 819 5.93 -12.11 3.47
CA THR A 819 5.59 -11.39 2.24
C THR A 819 5.69 -12.27 0.99
N ALA A 820 5.74 -13.60 1.18
CA ALA A 820 5.84 -14.55 0.07
C ALA A 820 4.53 -14.70 -0.73
N GLY A 821 3.41 -14.18 -0.21
CA GLY A 821 2.16 -14.05 -0.97
C GLY A 821 2.25 -12.96 -2.02
N LYS A 822 1.67 -13.20 -3.20
CA LYS A 822 1.69 -12.21 -4.31
C LYS A 822 0.75 -11.04 -4.03
N ASP A 823 -0.37 -11.27 -3.34
CA ASP A 823 -1.47 -10.31 -3.21
C ASP A 823 -1.73 -9.81 -1.79
N VAL A 824 -1.26 -10.50 -0.73
CA VAL A 824 -1.49 -10.10 0.67
C VAL A 824 -0.26 -10.20 1.58
N ASP A 825 -0.23 -9.43 2.69
CA ASP A 825 0.74 -9.59 3.79
C ASP A 825 0.15 -10.48 4.90
N GLU A 826 0.99 -11.29 5.57
CA GLU A 826 0.54 -12.14 6.67
C GLU A 826 -0.19 -11.38 7.77
N LYS A 827 0.31 -10.22 8.18
CA LYS A 827 -0.28 -9.40 9.26
C LYS A 827 -1.77 -9.08 9.04
N GLU A 828 -2.20 -8.96 7.79
CA GLU A 828 -3.56 -8.62 7.39
C GLU A 828 -4.48 -9.84 7.50
N VAL A 829 -4.10 -10.96 6.85
CA VAL A 829 -4.88 -12.20 6.89
C VAL A 829 -4.88 -12.83 8.28
N ALA A 830 -3.77 -12.75 9.03
CA ALA A 830 -3.71 -13.19 10.42
C ALA A 830 -4.68 -12.42 11.31
N LEU A 831 -4.79 -11.08 11.14
CA LEU A 831 -5.76 -10.26 11.88
C LEU A 831 -7.20 -10.65 11.54
N LEU A 832 -7.51 -10.79 10.25
CA LEU A 832 -8.85 -11.17 9.79
C LEU A 832 -9.25 -12.58 10.27
N GLN A 833 -8.33 -13.53 10.21
CA GLN A 833 -8.56 -14.90 10.67
C GLN A 833 -8.73 -14.96 12.19
N ALA A 834 -7.91 -14.22 12.94
CA ALA A 834 -8.01 -14.12 14.39
C ALA A 834 -9.33 -13.48 14.85
N GLN A 835 -9.81 -12.44 14.15
CA GLN A 835 -11.11 -11.82 14.42
C GLN A 835 -12.25 -12.82 14.20
N ALA A 836 -12.23 -13.57 13.10
CA ALA A 836 -13.23 -14.61 12.84
C ALA A 836 -13.23 -15.70 13.92
N ILE A 837 -12.06 -16.16 14.37
CA ILE A 837 -11.91 -17.11 15.48
C ILE A 837 -12.49 -16.52 16.78
N ALA A 838 -12.16 -15.27 17.08
CA ALA A 838 -12.65 -14.59 18.28
C ALA A 838 -14.18 -14.48 18.31
N ASP A 839 -14.79 -14.12 17.19
CA ASP A 839 -16.24 -13.96 17.07
C ASP A 839 -16.97 -15.30 17.17
N GLU A 840 -16.44 -16.36 16.57
CA GLU A 840 -17.00 -17.70 16.70
C GLU A 840 -16.89 -18.24 18.14
N LEU A 841 -15.76 -18.02 18.82
CA LEU A 841 -15.59 -18.40 20.23
C LEU A 841 -16.54 -17.63 21.15
N ARG A 842 -16.73 -16.32 20.91
CA ARG A 842 -17.73 -15.49 21.62
C ARG A 842 -19.15 -16.01 21.39
N ALA A 843 -19.50 -16.36 20.16
CA ALA A 843 -20.81 -16.92 19.82
C ALA A 843 -21.10 -18.24 20.56
N ARG A 844 -20.06 -18.99 20.92
CA ARG A 844 -20.14 -20.21 21.73
C ARG A 844 -20.07 -19.98 23.24
N GLY A 845 -20.05 -18.72 23.69
CA GLY A 845 -20.14 -18.31 25.09
C GLY A 845 -18.82 -17.96 25.77
N ALA A 846 -17.68 -18.02 25.06
CA ALA A 846 -16.38 -17.63 25.63
C ALA A 846 -16.25 -16.11 25.79
N THR A 847 -15.51 -15.68 26.80
CA THR A 847 -14.99 -14.30 26.86
C THR A 847 -13.69 -14.25 26.07
N VAL A 848 -13.64 -13.46 24.99
CA VAL A 848 -12.42 -13.38 24.15
C VAL A 848 -11.76 -12.02 24.26
N VAL A 849 -10.49 -12.02 24.66
CA VAL A 849 -9.59 -10.87 24.60
C VAL A 849 -8.62 -11.04 23.44
N MET A 850 -8.23 -9.94 22.79
CA MET A 850 -7.29 -9.97 21.68
C MET A 850 -6.07 -9.10 22.00
N THR A 851 -4.87 -9.56 21.69
CA THR A 851 -3.64 -8.78 21.91
C THR A 851 -3.64 -7.49 21.09
N ARG A 852 -4.19 -7.54 19.86
CA ARG A 852 -4.48 -6.39 19.00
C ARG A 852 -5.78 -6.59 18.22
N THR A 853 -6.44 -5.48 17.86
CA THR A 853 -7.65 -5.43 17.02
C THR A 853 -7.48 -4.56 15.77
N SER A 854 -6.27 -4.03 15.54
CA SER A 854 -5.89 -3.17 14.43
C SER A 854 -4.48 -3.52 13.95
N ASP A 855 -4.03 -2.88 12.85
CA ASP A 855 -2.66 -3.01 12.37
C ASP A 855 -1.69 -2.27 13.30
N THR A 856 -1.21 -2.94 14.33
CA THR A 856 -0.35 -2.37 15.38
C THR A 856 0.71 -3.38 15.79
N TYR A 857 1.96 -2.92 15.84
CA TYR A 857 3.08 -3.74 16.22
C TYR A 857 3.09 -4.04 17.73
N LEU A 858 3.27 -5.31 18.08
CA LEU A 858 3.54 -5.78 19.45
C LEU A 858 4.74 -6.71 19.44
N SER A 859 5.66 -6.52 20.38
CA SER A 859 6.81 -7.43 20.57
C SER A 859 6.34 -8.80 21.06
N LEU A 860 7.13 -9.84 20.83
CA LEU A 860 6.85 -11.19 21.33
C LEU A 860 6.65 -11.21 22.86
N GLU A 861 7.40 -10.39 23.59
CA GLU A 861 7.26 -10.21 25.03
C GLU A 861 5.91 -9.59 25.40
N GLN A 862 5.50 -8.52 24.73
CA GLN A 862 4.21 -7.87 24.99
C GLN A 862 3.03 -8.82 24.72
N ARG A 863 3.10 -9.63 23.66
CA ARG A 863 2.05 -10.63 23.32
C ARG A 863 1.91 -11.69 24.41
N ALA A 864 3.03 -12.27 24.84
CA ALA A 864 3.05 -13.27 25.90
C ALA A 864 2.56 -12.67 27.24
N GLN A 865 3.03 -11.47 27.59
CA GLN A 865 2.63 -10.75 28.80
C GLN A 865 1.15 -10.36 28.79
N TYR A 866 0.59 -9.99 27.63
CA TYR A 866 -0.83 -9.69 27.50
C TYR A 866 -1.67 -10.94 27.78
N GLY A 867 -1.25 -12.08 27.23
CA GLY A 867 -1.75 -13.39 27.63
C GLY A 867 -1.74 -13.49 29.15
N ASP A 868 -0.57 -13.44 29.77
CA ASP A 868 -0.41 -13.63 31.21
C ASP A 868 -1.29 -12.70 32.08
N THR A 869 -1.22 -11.39 31.84
CA THR A 869 -1.94 -10.35 32.61
C THR A 869 -3.45 -10.32 32.39
N SER A 870 -3.93 -10.89 31.29
CA SER A 870 -5.37 -10.96 31.01
C SER A 870 -6.10 -12.03 31.83
N ASN A 871 -5.41 -12.89 32.59
CA ASN A 871 -6.00 -14.02 33.32
C ASN A 871 -6.92 -14.89 32.43
N CYS A 872 -6.53 -15.12 31.18
CA CYS A 872 -7.23 -16.04 30.29
C CYS A 872 -6.89 -17.50 30.61
N ASP A 873 -7.83 -18.40 30.34
CA ASP A 873 -7.69 -19.84 30.53
C ASP A 873 -6.87 -20.50 29.41
N LEU A 874 -6.90 -19.94 28.20
CA LEU A 874 -6.16 -20.43 27.02
C LEU A 874 -5.58 -19.28 26.19
N PHE A 875 -4.46 -19.54 25.52
CA PHE A 875 -3.83 -18.62 24.58
C PHE A 875 -3.72 -19.26 23.19
N ILE A 876 -4.16 -18.57 22.14
CA ILE A 876 -4.07 -19.02 20.75
C ILE A 876 -3.45 -17.91 19.91
N SER A 877 -2.26 -18.13 19.38
CA SER A 877 -1.62 -17.24 18.41
C SER A 877 -1.94 -17.70 16.98
N VAL A 878 -2.23 -16.76 16.09
CA VAL A 878 -2.75 -17.00 14.73
C VAL A 878 -1.78 -16.39 13.72
N HIS A 879 -1.24 -17.25 12.85
CA HIS A 879 -0.21 -16.94 11.86
C HIS A 879 -0.51 -17.63 10.52
N TYR A 880 0.27 -17.32 9.49
CA TYR A 880 0.36 -18.09 8.26
C TYR A 880 1.82 -18.39 7.91
N ASN A 881 2.07 -19.60 7.44
CA ASN A 881 3.41 -20.07 7.13
C ASN A 881 3.88 -19.57 5.76
N SER A 882 5.16 -19.77 5.48
CA SER A 882 5.76 -19.59 4.17
C SER A 882 6.98 -20.49 3.99
N ALA A 883 7.19 -20.96 2.77
CA ALA A 883 8.39 -21.66 2.36
C ALA A 883 9.27 -20.81 1.42
N GLY A 884 9.20 -19.48 1.56
CA GLY A 884 9.93 -18.54 0.73
C GLY A 884 9.46 -18.63 -0.73
N ASN A 885 10.39 -18.93 -1.64
CA ASN A 885 10.08 -19.06 -3.08
C ASN A 885 9.50 -20.44 -3.45
N ASP A 886 9.44 -21.40 -2.50
CA ASP A 886 8.82 -22.71 -2.74
C ASP A 886 7.30 -22.65 -2.52
N SER A 887 6.56 -22.90 -3.59
CA SER A 887 5.08 -23.00 -3.56
C SER A 887 4.59 -24.42 -3.30
N GLY A 888 5.48 -25.41 -3.13
CA GLY A 888 5.13 -26.81 -2.89
C GLY A 888 4.52 -27.13 -1.52
N PRO A 889 4.90 -26.48 -0.41
CA PRO A 889 4.26 -26.66 0.90
C PRO A 889 2.89 -25.98 0.98
N TYR A 890 1.89 -26.68 1.52
CA TYR A 890 0.52 -26.19 1.72
C TYR A 890 -0.17 -26.96 2.86
N GLY A 891 -1.22 -26.41 3.45
CA GLY A 891 -1.97 -26.98 4.57
C GLY A 891 -1.74 -26.25 5.90
N VAL A 892 -2.23 -26.83 7.01
CA VAL A 892 -2.33 -26.20 8.33
C VAL A 892 -1.46 -26.87 9.39
N GLN A 893 -0.83 -26.07 10.24
CA GLN A 893 0.04 -26.59 11.31
C GLN A 893 -0.28 -25.96 12.66
N THR A 894 -0.29 -26.79 13.72
CA THR A 894 -0.55 -26.32 15.09
C THR A 894 0.63 -26.64 16.01
N TYR A 895 1.25 -25.61 16.57
CA TYR A 895 2.43 -25.72 17.41
C TYR A 895 2.14 -25.49 18.89
N TYR A 896 2.89 -26.16 19.75
CA TYR A 896 2.82 -25.99 21.21
C TYR A 896 4.22 -26.06 21.84
N ASN A 897 4.41 -25.44 23.00
CA ASN A 897 5.67 -25.51 23.74
C ASN A 897 5.57 -26.33 25.04
N THR A 898 4.58 -26.03 25.88
CA THR A 898 4.43 -26.78 27.14
C THR A 898 3.81 -28.14 26.88
N PRO A 899 4.31 -29.23 27.50
CA PRO A 899 3.76 -30.57 27.28
C PRO A 899 2.25 -30.67 27.52
N PHE A 900 1.72 -29.94 28.50
CA PHE A 900 0.30 -29.91 28.82
C PHE A 900 -0.58 -29.13 27.83
N SER A 901 0.02 -28.42 26.86
CA SER A 901 -0.68 -27.79 25.73
C SER A 901 -0.90 -28.75 24.55
N GLN A 902 -0.21 -29.89 24.52
CA GLN A 902 -0.35 -30.89 23.46
C GLN A 902 -1.79 -31.37 23.24
N PRO A 903 -2.60 -31.65 24.28
CA PRO A 903 -3.97 -32.11 24.06
C PRO A 903 -4.84 -31.04 23.38
N LEU A 904 -4.57 -29.75 23.62
CA LEU A 904 -5.24 -28.64 22.94
C LEU A 904 -4.82 -28.58 21.47
N ALA A 905 -3.51 -28.59 21.20
CA ALA A 905 -2.97 -28.56 19.84
C ALA A 905 -3.53 -29.72 19.00
N LYS A 906 -3.56 -30.93 19.56
CA LYS A 906 -4.12 -32.12 18.90
C LYS A 906 -5.60 -31.98 18.60
N ALA A 907 -6.39 -31.49 19.56
CA ALA A 907 -7.83 -31.31 19.39
C ALA A 907 -8.17 -30.24 18.33
N VAL A 908 -7.43 -29.14 18.30
CA VAL A 908 -7.57 -28.09 17.29
C VAL A 908 -7.12 -28.58 15.91
N GLN A 909 -5.94 -29.20 15.81
CA GLN A 909 -5.40 -29.72 14.55
C GLN A 909 -6.37 -30.71 13.89
N ALA A 910 -7.00 -31.61 14.67
CA ALA A 910 -7.93 -32.61 14.16
C ALA A 910 -9.14 -32.00 13.43
N GLU A 911 -9.59 -30.82 13.85
CA GLU A 911 -10.71 -30.10 13.25
C GLU A 911 -10.25 -29.25 12.05
N VAL A 912 -9.19 -28.45 12.22
CA VAL A 912 -8.74 -27.51 11.17
C VAL A 912 -8.20 -28.23 9.93
N GLN A 913 -7.58 -29.41 10.09
CA GLN A 913 -7.12 -30.19 8.94
C GLN A 913 -8.27 -30.68 8.05
N GLY A 914 -9.49 -30.78 8.57
CA GLY A 914 -10.67 -31.24 7.82
C GLY A 914 -11.27 -30.15 6.92
N VAL A 915 -10.91 -28.88 7.12
CA VAL A 915 -11.35 -27.76 6.29
C VAL A 915 -10.26 -27.25 5.35
N MET A 916 -9.06 -27.81 5.44
CA MET A 916 -7.91 -27.51 4.58
C MET A 916 -7.67 -28.62 3.54
N PRO A 917 -6.93 -28.36 2.46
CA PRO A 917 -6.50 -29.43 1.55
C PRO A 917 -5.76 -30.54 2.30
N SER A 918 -6.01 -31.79 1.90
CA SER A 918 -5.30 -32.95 2.45
C SER A 918 -3.83 -32.86 2.07
N SER A 919 -2.96 -32.73 3.07
CA SER A 919 -1.52 -32.47 2.88
C SER A 919 -0.69 -33.28 3.85
N LYS A 920 0.50 -33.75 3.40
CA LYS A 920 1.51 -34.34 4.29
C LYS A 920 2.08 -33.34 5.30
N TRP A 921 1.87 -32.04 5.06
CA TRP A 921 2.31 -30.95 5.92
C TRP A 921 1.31 -30.64 7.04
N ASN A 922 0.10 -31.21 7.00
CA ASN A 922 -0.89 -31.08 8.07
C ASN A 922 -0.39 -31.82 9.31
N LYS A 923 0.02 -31.08 10.35
CA LYS A 923 0.59 -31.67 11.57
C LYS A 923 0.42 -30.79 12.79
N TYR A 924 0.47 -31.39 13.97
CA TYR A 924 0.73 -30.67 15.21
C TYR A 924 2.09 -31.11 15.78
N ALA A 925 2.87 -30.17 16.30
CA ALA A 925 4.24 -30.44 16.71
C ALA A 925 4.70 -29.57 17.87
N HIS A 926 5.66 -30.06 18.64
CA HIS A 926 6.32 -29.23 19.63
C HIS A 926 7.30 -28.26 18.97
N TYR A 927 7.20 -26.99 19.33
CA TYR A 927 8.10 -25.95 18.85
C TYR A 927 8.37 -24.90 19.92
N ASN A 928 9.47 -24.16 19.77
CA ASN A 928 9.93 -23.23 20.80
C ASN A 928 9.50 -21.77 20.54
N PHE A 929 8.27 -21.54 20.07
CA PHE A 929 7.75 -20.19 19.85
C PHE A 929 7.56 -19.44 21.16
N TYR A 930 8.15 -18.23 21.25
CA TYR A 930 8.18 -17.42 22.48
C TYR A 930 6.78 -17.23 23.09
N VAL A 931 5.79 -16.89 22.26
CA VAL A 931 4.40 -16.59 22.69
C VAL A 931 3.67 -17.79 23.33
N THR A 932 4.13 -19.02 23.10
CA THR A 932 3.51 -20.24 23.64
C THR A 932 4.19 -20.79 24.90
N ARG A 933 5.23 -20.10 25.43
CA ARG A 933 6.08 -20.62 26.51
C ARG A 933 5.48 -20.50 27.92
N SER A 934 4.38 -19.76 28.10
CA SER A 934 3.77 -19.52 29.42
C SER A 934 3.47 -20.84 30.16
N LYS A 935 3.81 -20.88 31.46
CA LYS A 935 3.54 -22.04 32.33
C LYS A 935 2.22 -21.93 33.09
N GLN A 936 1.53 -20.80 32.94
CA GLN A 936 0.31 -20.51 33.68
C GLN A 936 -0.93 -21.12 33.03
N ARG A 937 -0.91 -21.35 31.71
CA ARG A 937 -2.06 -21.80 30.92
C ARG A 937 -1.63 -22.55 29.65
N PRO A 938 -2.50 -23.38 29.05
CA PRO A 938 -2.24 -23.95 27.75
C PRO A 938 -2.16 -22.87 26.66
N GLY A 939 -1.16 -22.99 25.78
CA GLY A 939 -0.89 -22.04 24.70
C GLY A 939 -0.52 -22.76 23.40
N ILE A 940 -1.15 -22.37 22.30
CA ILE A 940 -0.86 -22.89 20.94
C ILE A 940 -0.63 -21.76 19.94
N LEU A 941 0.08 -22.07 18.87
CA LEU A 941 0.22 -21.23 17.68
C LEU A 941 -0.30 -22.00 16.47
N ILE A 942 -1.14 -21.37 15.64
CA ILE A 942 -1.72 -21.99 14.45
C ILE A 942 -1.18 -21.27 13.22
N GLU A 943 -0.50 -22.02 12.35
CA GLU A 943 -0.20 -21.61 10.98
C GLU A 943 -1.37 -22.03 10.09
N CYS A 944 -2.18 -21.07 9.66
CA CYS A 944 -3.49 -21.33 9.06
C CYS A 944 -3.42 -21.79 7.59
N GLY A 945 -2.24 -21.73 6.97
CA GLY A 945 -1.97 -22.01 5.55
C GLY A 945 -0.56 -21.54 5.19
N PHE A 946 -0.07 -21.86 3.98
CA PHE A 946 1.20 -21.34 3.44
C PHE A 946 0.95 -20.20 2.45
N LEU A 947 1.30 -18.96 2.76
CA LEU A 947 1.10 -17.82 1.83
C LEU A 947 1.99 -17.89 0.59
N SER A 948 3.09 -18.66 0.63
CA SER A 948 3.89 -18.95 -0.56
C SER A 948 3.19 -19.90 -1.55
N ASN A 949 2.09 -20.55 -1.14
CA ASN A 949 1.27 -21.40 -2.00
C ASN A 949 0.00 -20.64 -2.46
N PRO A 950 -0.22 -20.48 -3.77
CA PRO A 950 -1.35 -19.72 -4.29
C PRO A 950 -2.74 -20.24 -3.86
N SER A 951 -2.88 -21.56 -3.66
CA SER A 951 -4.15 -22.15 -3.21
C SER A 951 -4.45 -21.75 -1.76
N ASP A 952 -3.46 -21.85 -0.88
CA ASP A 952 -3.62 -21.46 0.53
C ASP A 952 -3.77 -19.93 0.66
N GLU A 953 -3.05 -19.14 -0.13
CA GLU A 953 -3.21 -17.68 -0.21
C GLU A 953 -4.66 -17.30 -0.61
N ALA A 954 -5.22 -17.93 -1.64
CA ALA A 954 -6.60 -17.72 -2.04
C ALA A 954 -7.61 -18.10 -0.94
N LEU A 955 -7.35 -19.19 -0.19
CA LEU A 955 -8.16 -19.58 0.96
C LEU A 955 -8.05 -18.57 2.11
N ALA A 956 -6.85 -18.04 2.38
CA ALA A 956 -6.60 -17.00 3.37
C ALA A 956 -7.38 -15.71 3.06
N MET A 957 -7.46 -15.32 1.78
CA MET A 957 -8.22 -14.15 1.33
C MET A 957 -9.74 -14.36 1.31
N SER A 958 -10.22 -15.61 1.25
CA SER A 958 -11.64 -15.93 1.23
C SER A 958 -12.30 -15.78 2.60
N ALA A 959 -13.17 -14.77 2.76
CA ALA A 959 -13.95 -14.57 3.99
C ALA A 959 -14.80 -15.80 4.39
N SER A 960 -15.36 -16.50 3.40
CA SER A 960 -16.15 -17.71 3.63
C SER A 960 -15.31 -18.87 4.18
N HIS A 961 -14.07 -19.02 3.70
CA HIS A 961 -13.15 -20.03 4.19
C HIS A 961 -12.64 -19.67 5.59
N ARG A 962 -12.28 -18.41 5.84
CA ARG A 962 -11.88 -17.94 7.19
C ARG A 962 -12.93 -18.25 8.25
N GLN A 963 -14.22 -18.12 7.93
CA GLN A 963 -15.31 -18.49 8.84
C GLN A 963 -15.40 -20.01 9.06
N LYS A 964 -15.18 -20.84 8.03
CA LYS A 964 -15.13 -22.31 8.18
C LYS A 964 -13.96 -22.72 9.07
N PHE A 965 -12.79 -22.12 8.87
CA PHE A 965 -11.60 -22.32 9.69
C PHE A 965 -11.85 -21.91 11.15
N ALA A 966 -12.45 -20.74 11.37
CA ALA A 966 -12.82 -20.27 12.71
C ALA A 966 -13.75 -21.25 13.44
N LYS A 967 -14.76 -21.80 12.76
CA LYS A 967 -15.66 -22.84 13.30
C LYS A 967 -14.90 -24.10 13.70
N ALA A 968 -13.92 -24.52 12.90
CA ALA A 968 -13.09 -25.69 13.19
C ALA A 968 -12.20 -25.46 14.42
N VAL A 969 -11.53 -24.29 14.52
CA VAL A 969 -10.75 -23.93 15.72
C VAL A 969 -11.63 -23.93 16.97
N ALA A 970 -12.78 -23.28 16.91
CA ALA A 970 -13.71 -23.22 18.04
C ALA A 970 -14.25 -24.60 18.44
N GLN A 971 -14.50 -25.48 17.47
CA GLN A 971 -14.87 -26.88 17.73
C GLN A 971 -13.74 -27.65 18.41
N GLY A 972 -12.50 -27.45 17.99
CA GLY A 972 -11.32 -28.07 18.61
C GLY A 972 -11.16 -27.67 20.08
N VAL A 973 -11.42 -26.39 20.40
CA VAL A 973 -11.43 -25.90 21.79
C VAL A 973 -12.57 -26.55 22.61
N VAL A 974 -13.77 -26.70 22.04
CA VAL A 974 -14.89 -27.40 22.70
C VAL A 974 -14.54 -28.87 22.96
N ASN A 975 -13.93 -29.55 21.99
CA ASN A 975 -13.52 -30.94 22.10
C ASN A 975 -12.43 -31.11 23.18
N TYR A 976 -11.49 -30.16 23.24
CA TYR A 976 -10.49 -30.09 24.31
C TYR A 976 -11.16 -30.08 25.68
N TYR A 977 -12.05 -29.11 25.98
CA TYR A 977 -12.72 -29.08 27.29
C TYR A 977 -13.61 -30.29 27.56
N SER A 978 -14.30 -30.82 26.54
CA SER A 978 -15.18 -31.98 26.68
C SER A 978 -14.41 -33.24 27.08
N ALA A 979 -13.20 -33.43 26.55
CA ALA A 979 -12.33 -34.54 26.92
C ALA A 979 -11.76 -34.43 28.34
N TYR A 980 -11.91 -33.29 29.03
CA TYR A 980 -11.48 -33.08 30.42
C TYR A 980 -12.59 -33.33 31.45
N ARG A 981 -13.83 -33.60 31.01
CA ARG A 981 -14.94 -33.99 31.88
C ARG A 981 -14.70 -35.30 32.58
#